data_AF-A0A5B6WZR7-F1
#
_entry.id   AF-A0A5B6WZR7-F1
#
_cell.length_a   1.000
_cell.length_b   1.000
_cell.length_c   1.000
_cell.angle_alpha   90.00
_cell.angle_beta   90.00
_cell.angle_gamma   90.00
#
_symmetry.space_group_name_H-M   'P 1'
#
loop_
_entity.id
_entity.type
_entity.pdbx_description
1 polymer ?
#
loop_
_entity_poly.entity_id
_entity_poly.type
_entity_poly.pdbx_seq_one_letter_code
_entity_poly.pdbx_strand_id
1 'polypeptide(L)'
;MGRLCDFNEIMYDFEKKGGVPRDERRMEVFREVLAECGLVDMGFSGRWFTWERGNLPETNIRERLDRGVANEVWQTMFPDGSIQHLTHSFFDHCPLLMTTRQEECGVQTASFWFEAWWLMEETFDTEVRKDRDDQNMAELIDTKVQLNLEIDKDEQYWEQRARINWLRYGDKNTAYFHSQASSRRKKNTIQRMQNDTGGVMENIQDIENIARVYFQKLFDSNERECCDYLLLGIQRCITKEDNQILMAPYMKDEIREAIFGMGPTKAPGEDGFPAIFYQQCWHIVKDKVIRFCLQVLNEDRDFRQKRVGRKGFMAVKLDMSKAYDRVEWNFVKEVMIRMGFANGWIETIMECTTSVSYAVVINGFKGENFWPSRGLRQGDPLSPLLFLMCGERLSSLMRLAMSEGILKGVKASRSGPKISHLLFADDCILFSEASSRGANALKEILRKYRSSSRQCVNFDKSIVFFSKNTSEMDRNSVISILGVRSSNNPERYLGLPNVVGRKKKESFQILKDKMKQRIDHWSTRHLSQGGKEIFIKSILQAIPTYTMACFLLPKTFCAEIESIMAKFWWQKGYGKKGIDWCEWRTLCTLKEIGGLGFRNMCQFNIALLAKKGWRLINYPDSLLARVLKAKYFPNSNFLNSQLGNLPSLTWRSMWVAKGLLCSGMGWRVRRGTEISVWDDHWIPGKEIDDWGHRIKNGVKLVADLIDAENSVWKTELVKRTFTADIAEKFLQIPLAKNPGANIQVWRGELSGDFSTRSAYKILQNASLDPNALLLQTDTKKFYKKLWNLQLPSKLLITVWRASWNYLPTFANLRSKKIATSSVCPRCGYGEENLDHVFRFCPATNGIWQLLDLGWTNNSSIQSFWEWITWVFGRSSHKQRRLFCSTLWFLWGARNRLVHDKKIESAEELSAGLKRFMAEIEGVQERKISLRRLTNQSQEYIPSESAIYFDAAFNARTNKSMAGIVITDRTGGIVKTLNISNSNVPTPFTAEAYAGYHAVQLDRAMGFQTVKIKGDSRAVIKKCQTKKINKSVISAIIRDIQELSKQFLKIEFQFIDRNENKIAHRIAVEALHREEEAYLGGGVSAITQVAPEGRWRRSPD
;
A
#
# COMPACT_ATOMS: atom_id res chain seq x y z
N MET A 1 -6.14 44.37 45.84
CA MET A 1 -5.29 44.57 44.64
C MET A 1 -4.50 43.29 44.41
N GLY A 2 -4.52 42.77 43.17
CA GLY A 2 -3.68 41.65 42.73
C GLY A 2 -2.92 42.07 41.47
N ARG A 3 -1.66 41.64 41.33
CA ARG A 3 -0.76 42.09 40.26
C ARG A 3 0.12 40.95 39.78
N LEU A 4 0.02 40.62 38.50
CA LEU A 4 0.98 39.78 37.76
C LEU A 4 2.03 40.72 37.16
N CYS A 5 3.32 40.43 37.37
CA CYS A 5 4.41 41.22 36.81
C CYS A 5 5.71 40.40 36.72
N ASP A 6 6.58 40.78 35.79
CA ASP A 6 8.01 40.58 35.94
C ASP A 6 8.54 41.63 36.93
N PHE A 7 9.21 41.18 37.99
CA PHE A 7 9.78 42.05 39.02
C PHE A 7 11.29 42.28 38.87
N ASN A 8 11.98 41.63 37.92
CA ASN A 8 13.43 41.72 37.66
C ASN A 8 14.37 41.38 38.85
N GLU A 9 13.82 40.94 39.98
CA GLU A 9 14.53 40.63 41.22
C GLU A 9 13.84 39.44 41.93
N ILE A 10 14.58 38.73 42.77
CA ILE A 10 14.12 37.52 43.47
C ILE A 10 13.95 37.78 44.97
N MET A 11 13.12 36.99 45.66
CA MET A 11 12.91 37.13 47.11
C MET A 11 13.94 36.37 47.94
N TYR A 12 14.53 35.29 47.40
CA TYR A 12 15.51 34.43 48.07
C TYR A 12 16.48 33.80 47.06
N ASP A 13 17.73 33.52 47.44
CA ASP A 13 18.76 33.00 46.52
C ASP A 13 18.39 31.62 45.90
N PHE A 14 17.58 30.80 46.59
CA PHE A 14 17.09 29.52 46.04
C PHE A 14 16.13 29.67 44.84
N GLU A 15 15.60 30.88 44.58
CA GLU A 15 14.85 31.20 43.37
C GLU A 15 15.76 31.42 42.14
N LYS A 16 17.08 31.31 42.32
CA LYS A 16 18.12 31.42 41.29
C LYS A 16 18.93 30.13 41.18
N LYS A 17 19.43 29.85 39.98
CA LYS A 17 20.38 28.77 39.71
C LYS A 17 21.37 29.18 38.63
N GLY A 18 22.67 29.12 38.94
CA GLY A 18 23.75 29.48 38.03
C GLY A 18 24.08 30.98 38.02
N GLY A 19 25.32 31.29 37.63
CA GLY A 19 25.90 32.63 37.72
C GLY A 19 26.40 32.98 39.13
N VAL A 20 26.69 34.27 39.35
CA VAL A 20 27.05 34.81 40.67
C VAL A 20 25.79 34.87 41.56
N PRO A 21 25.86 34.56 42.87
CA PRO A 21 24.74 34.74 43.81
C PRO A 21 24.17 36.16 43.81
N ARG A 22 22.92 36.31 44.24
CA ARG A 22 22.27 37.64 44.31
C ARG A 22 22.66 38.35 45.62
N ASP A 23 22.69 39.68 45.60
CA ASP A 23 22.96 40.49 46.80
C ASP A 23 21.76 40.42 47.76
N GLU A 24 21.99 39.89 48.98
CA GLU A 24 20.95 39.73 50.00
C GLU A 24 20.27 41.07 50.32
N ARG A 25 21.00 42.19 50.31
CA ARG A 25 20.41 43.51 50.60
C ARG A 25 19.37 43.94 49.55
N ARG A 26 19.46 43.45 48.31
CA ARG A 26 18.44 43.67 47.28
C ARG A 26 17.22 42.79 47.47
N MET A 27 17.43 41.53 47.84
CA MET A 27 16.35 40.58 48.12
C MET A 27 15.57 41.02 49.37
N GLU A 28 16.27 41.52 50.39
CA GLU A 28 15.71 42.13 51.60
C GLU A 28 14.80 43.32 51.28
N VAL A 29 15.31 44.33 50.58
CA VAL A 29 14.50 45.49 50.15
C VAL A 29 13.30 45.08 49.29
N PHE A 30 13.41 44.03 48.47
CA PHE A 30 12.27 43.54 47.69
C PHE A 30 11.21 42.85 48.58
N ARG A 31 11.62 42.11 49.61
CA ARG A 31 10.71 41.55 50.63
C ARG A 31 10.04 42.66 51.45
N GLU A 32 10.78 43.70 51.84
CA GLU A 32 10.26 44.88 52.56
C GLU A 32 9.19 45.62 51.73
N VAL A 33 9.47 45.94 50.46
CA VAL A 33 8.51 46.64 49.59
C VAL A 33 7.22 45.84 49.36
N LEU A 34 7.29 44.51 49.28
CA LEU A 34 6.09 43.66 49.22
C LEU A 34 5.28 43.72 50.53
N ALA A 35 5.95 43.71 51.68
CA ALA A 35 5.31 43.83 53.00
C ALA A 35 4.67 45.21 53.21
N GLU A 36 5.36 46.31 52.87
CA GLU A 36 4.81 47.68 52.92
C GLU A 36 3.57 47.85 52.03
N CYS A 37 3.55 47.20 50.85
CA CYS A 37 2.40 47.19 49.96
C CYS A 37 1.25 46.27 50.42
N GLY A 38 1.45 45.48 51.48
CA GLY A 38 0.52 44.43 51.93
C GLY A 38 0.31 43.32 50.89
N LEU A 39 1.31 43.03 50.06
CA LEU A 39 1.24 42.08 48.95
C LEU A 39 1.98 40.78 49.27
N VAL A 40 1.29 39.65 49.16
CA VAL A 40 1.85 38.31 49.39
C VAL A 40 1.99 37.58 48.05
N ASP A 41 3.09 36.84 47.85
CA ASP A 41 3.28 35.91 46.73
C ASP A 41 2.24 34.79 46.81
N MET A 42 1.44 34.62 45.76
CA MET A 42 0.33 33.65 45.73
C MET A 42 0.81 32.19 45.59
N GLY A 43 2.12 31.96 45.48
CA GLY A 43 2.67 30.66 45.10
C GLY A 43 2.36 30.33 43.63
N PHE A 44 2.65 29.09 43.23
CA PHE A 44 2.45 28.64 41.85
C PHE A 44 2.43 27.12 41.71
N SER A 45 2.01 26.65 40.54
CA SER A 45 2.14 25.28 40.05
C SER A 45 2.89 25.25 38.72
N GLY A 46 3.59 24.15 38.40
CA GLY A 46 4.36 24.01 37.16
C GLY A 46 5.88 24.22 37.34
N ARG A 47 6.54 24.89 36.38
CA ARG A 47 8.01 25.07 36.39
C ARG A 47 8.46 26.03 37.49
N TRP A 48 9.54 25.68 38.21
CA TRP A 48 10.07 26.50 39.32
C TRP A 48 10.64 27.85 38.88
N PHE A 49 11.47 27.85 37.82
CA PHE A 49 12.07 29.06 37.25
C PHE A 49 11.18 29.60 36.13
N THR A 50 10.97 30.92 36.14
CA THR A 50 10.20 31.62 35.10
C THR A 50 11.07 32.26 34.03
N TRP A 51 12.36 32.51 34.32
CA TRP A 51 13.34 33.02 33.36
C TRP A 51 14.53 32.05 33.16
N GLU A 52 15.02 31.91 31.93
CA GLU A 52 16.19 31.07 31.58
C GLU A 52 17.06 31.67 30.47
N ARG A 53 18.39 31.68 30.67
CA ARG A 53 19.38 32.16 29.69
C ARG A 53 20.62 31.27 29.62
N GLY A 54 20.96 30.85 28.39
CA GLY A 54 22.21 30.14 28.05
C GLY A 54 22.02 28.66 27.72
N ASN A 55 22.60 28.21 26.60
CA ASN A 55 22.29 26.89 26.00
C ASN A 55 23.26 25.76 26.38
N LEU A 56 24.19 26.00 27.32
CA LEU A 56 25.17 25.04 27.81
C LEU A 56 25.05 24.93 29.33
N PRO A 57 25.14 23.73 29.95
CA PRO A 57 24.94 23.56 31.40
C PRO A 57 25.85 24.45 32.27
N GLU A 58 27.09 24.67 31.81
CA GLU A 58 28.12 25.48 32.49
C GLU A 58 27.80 26.99 32.50
N THR A 59 26.99 27.46 31.56
CA THR A 59 26.65 28.90 31.39
C THR A 59 25.15 29.17 31.48
N ASN A 60 24.38 28.21 32.00
CA ASN A 60 22.92 28.29 32.11
C ASN A 60 22.55 29.01 33.42
N ILE A 61 21.83 30.12 33.30
CA ILE A 61 21.30 30.89 34.42
C ILE A 61 19.77 30.80 34.38
N ARG A 62 19.15 30.52 35.53
CA ARG A 62 17.69 30.46 35.71
C ARG A 62 17.29 31.26 36.94
N GLU A 63 16.18 32.00 36.85
CA GLU A 63 15.65 32.86 37.93
C GLU A 63 14.10 32.80 37.96
N ARG A 64 13.47 33.10 39.11
CA ARG A 64 12.01 33.28 39.22
C ARG A 64 11.66 34.77 39.29
N LEU A 65 11.56 35.41 38.13
CA LEU A 65 11.33 36.86 37.99
C LEU A 65 9.85 37.20 37.84
N ASP A 66 9.15 36.50 36.94
CA ASP A 66 7.69 36.58 36.82
C ASP A 66 7.00 35.93 38.02
N ARG A 67 6.10 36.67 38.68
CA ARG A 67 5.22 36.16 39.74
C ARG A 67 3.89 36.94 39.82
N GLY A 68 2.93 36.40 40.55
CA GLY A 68 1.71 37.11 40.94
C GLY A 68 1.64 37.33 42.44
N VAL A 69 1.32 38.56 42.84
CA VAL A 69 1.20 38.97 44.24
C VAL A 69 -0.17 39.59 44.49
N ALA A 70 -0.76 39.31 45.66
CA ALA A 70 -2.10 39.77 46.01
C ALA A 70 -2.20 40.15 47.49
N ASN A 71 -2.96 41.21 47.78
CA ASN A 71 -3.29 41.59 49.16
C ASN A 71 -4.51 40.82 49.68
N GLU A 72 -4.68 40.82 51.01
CA GLU A 72 -5.76 40.14 51.74
C GLU A 72 -7.14 40.35 51.11
N VAL A 73 -7.52 41.61 50.83
CA VAL A 73 -8.79 41.98 50.19
C VAL A 73 -9.03 41.29 48.83
N TRP A 74 -7.97 41.02 48.06
CA TRP A 74 -8.08 40.26 46.81
C TRP A 74 -8.21 38.75 47.08
N GLN A 75 -7.48 38.22 48.04
CA GLN A 75 -7.55 36.81 48.44
C GLN A 75 -8.95 36.46 49.00
N THR A 76 -9.59 37.36 49.75
CA THR A 76 -10.99 37.20 50.19
C THR A 76 -12.00 37.21 49.04
N MET A 77 -11.73 37.91 47.93
CA MET A 77 -12.60 37.90 46.74
C MET A 77 -12.40 36.66 45.86
N PHE A 78 -11.22 36.04 45.91
CA PHE A 78 -10.82 34.92 45.06
C PHE A 78 -10.04 33.87 45.90
N PRO A 79 -10.70 33.17 46.84
CA PRO A 79 -10.02 32.23 47.75
C PRO A 79 -9.34 31.07 47.02
N ASP A 80 -9.90 30.61 45.89
CA ASP A 80 -9.31 29.59 45.02
C ASP A 80 -8.31 30.16 43.99
N GLY A 81 -7.87 31.40 44.19
CA GLY A 81 -6.99 32.16 43.30
C GLY A 81 -5.61 31.51 43.16
N SER A 82 -5.34 30.91 42.00
CA SER A 82 -4.15 30.08 41.78
C SER A 82 -3.37 30.49 40.52
N ILE A 83 -2.05 30.25 40.54
CA ILE A 83 -1.14 30.59 39.43
C ILE A 83 -0.49 29.31 38.87
N GLN A 84 -0.39 29.24 37.55
CA GLN A 84 0.32 28.17 36.83
C GLN A 84 1.39 28.75 35.89
N HIS A 85 2.60 28.22 35.98
CA HIS A 85 3.75 28.54 35.14
C HIS A 85 3.74 27.64 33.89
N LEU A 86 3.39 28.20 32.73
CA LEU A 86 3.18 27.46 31.48
C LEU A 86 4.48 27.18 30.71
N THR A 87 4.57 25.99 30.11
CA THR A 87 5.69 25.60 29.25
C THR A 87 5.73 26.40 27.94
N HIS A 88 6.92 26.89 27.60
CA HIS A 88 7.25 27.59 26.36
C HIS A 88 8.49 26.98 25.71
N SER A 89 8.84 27.40 24.49
CA SER A 89 9.90 26.76 23.68
C SER A 89 10.82 27.71 22.89
N PHE A 90 10.52 29.03 22.88
CA PHE A 90 11.17 30.01 21.99
C PHE A 90 11.39 31.40 22.63
N PHE A 91 11.08 31.54 23.90
CA PHE A 91 11.30 32.75 24.72
C PHE A 91 12.22 32.39 25.88
N ASP A 92 12.70 33.41 26.59
CA ASP A 92 13.42 33.32 27.85
C ASP A 92 12.49 33.43 29.07
N HIS A 93 11.29 34.01 28.93
CA HIS A 93 10.25 34.13 29.98
C HIS A 93 9.11 33.11 29.88
N CYS A 94 8.57 32.73 31.03
CA CYS A 94 7.48 31.77 31.23
C CYS A 94 6.10 32.46 31.34
N PRO A 95 5.12 32.14 30.49
CA PRO A 95 3.78 32.68 30.62
C PRO A 95 3.10 32.24 31.93
N LEU A 96 2.54 33.20 32.66
CA LEU A 96 1.71 32.95 33.84
C LEU A 96 0.23 32.85 33.45
N LEU A 97 -0.46 31.81 33.92
CA LEU A 97 -1.91 31.69 33.90
C LEU A 97 -2.43 31.85 35.33
N MET A 98 -3.36 32.78 35.54
CA MET A 98 -4.03 32.99 36.83
C MET A 98 -5.50 32.59 36.73
N THR A 99 -5.92 31.68 37.59
CA THR A 99 -7.29 31.14 37.65
C THR A 99 -7.97 31.69 38.91
N THR A 100 -9.18 32.25 38.76
CA THR A 100 -9.91 32.96 39.84
C THR A 100 -11.28 32.37 40.18
N ARG A 101 -11.66 31.26 39.51
CA ARG A 101 -12.80 30.42 39.84
C ARG A 101 -12.49 28.99 39.43
N GLN A 102 -12.93 28.00 40.21
CA GLN A 102 -13.25 26.71 39.62
C GLN A 102 -14.54 26.88 38.80
N GLU A 103 -14.50 26.51 37.52
CA GLU A 103 -15.69 25.89 36.94
C GLU A 103 -15.85 24.53 37.64
N GLU A 104 -17.07 24.16 38.06
CA GLU A 104 -17.35 22.81 38.57
C GLU A 104 -17.27 21.80 37.42
N CYS A 105 -16.05 21.53 36.97
CA CYS A 105 -15.73 20.58 35.93
C CYS A 105 -15.81 19.18 36.54
N GLY A 106 -17.05 18.68 36.69
CA GLY A 106 -17.35 17.33 37.17
C GLY A 106 -16.43 16.33 36.50
N VAL A 107 -15.69 15.57 37.33
CA VAL A 107 -14.40 14.93 37.00
C VAL A 107 -14.33 14.46 35.55
N GLN A 108 -13.55 15.18 34.74
CA GLN A 108 -13.23 14.73 33.39
C GLN A 108 -12.42 13.44 33.49
N THR A 109 -13.13 12.31 33.43
CA THR A 109 -12.56 11.01 33.10
C THR A 109 -12.06 11.09 31.66
N ALA A 110 -10.84 11.60 31.51
CA ALA A 110 -10.16 11.74 30.24
C ALA A 110 -10.03 10.35 29.62
N SER A 111 -10.94 10.04 28.69
CA SER A 111 -11.00 8.75 28.01
C SER A 111 -9.61 8.39 27.48
N PHE A 112 -9.03 7.31 27.99
CA PHE A 112 -7.68 6.91 27.62
C PHE A 112 -7.62 6.59 26.12
N TRP A 113 -6.72 7.25 25.39
CA TRP A 113 -6.47 6.98 23.98
C TRP A 113 -5.01 6.54 23.84
N PHE A 114 -4.79 5.31 23.38
CA PHE A 114 -3.44 4.80 23.18
C PHE A 114 -2.81 5.42 21.93
N GLU A 115 -1.86 6.33 22.12
CA GLU A 115 -1.17 6.98 21.00
C GLU A 115 -0.10 6.06 20.40
N ALA A 116 -0.17 5.86 19.09
CA ALA A 116 0.58 4.80 18.38
C ALA A 116 2.11 4.99 18.38
N TRP A 117 2.63 6.13 18.88
CA TRP A 117 4.06 6.39 19.03
C TRP A 117 4.66 5.87 20.33
N TRP A 118 3.87 5.57 21.37
CA TRP A 118 4.40 4.99 22.64
C TRP A 118 5.13 3.66 22.42
N LEU A 119 4.72 2.90 21.40
CA LEU A 119 5.38 1.66 20.93
C LEU A 119 6.79 1.87 20.33
N MET A 120 7.27 3.11 20.24
CA MET A 120 8.61 3.46 19.75
C MET A 120 9.58 3.85 20.87
N GLU A 121 9.12 3.93 22.13
CA GLU A 121 9.98 4.27 23.27
C GLU A 121 10.78 3.06 23.75
N GLU A 122 12.10 3.21 23.91
CA GLU A 122 13.03 2.09 24.15
C GLU A 122 12.78 1.37 25.50
N THR A 123 12.06 2.00 26.44
CA THR A 123 11.65 1.43 27.74
C THR A 123 10.28 0.74 27.73
N PHE A 124 9.43 0.96 26.72
CA PHE A 124 8.02 0.53 26.74
C PHE A 124 7.85 -0.97 27.01
N ASP A 125 8.59 -1.81 26.29
CA ASP A 125 8.53 -3.29 26.41
C ASP A 125 9.06 -3.80 27.76
N THR A 126 9.90 -3.03 28.46
CA THR A 126 10.38 -3.37 29.81
C THR A 126 9.46 -2.88 30.93
N GLU A 127 8.83 -1.72 30.80
CA GLU A 127 7.95 -1.17 31.85
C GLU A 127 6.60 -1.91 31.86
N VAL A 128 6.01 -2.18 30.68
CA VAL A 128 4.77 -2.98 30.50
C VAL A 128 4.91 -4.44 30.97
N ARG A 129 6.13 -4.89 31.28
CA ARG A 129 6.41 -6.21 31.87
C ARG A 129 6.64 -6.21 33.38
N LYS A 130 6.83 -5.04 34.01
CA LYS A 130 7.05 -4.92 35.46
C LYS A 130 5.73 -4.85 36.20
N ASP A 131 4.92 -3.86 35.87
CA ASP A 131 3.66 -3.60 36.57
C ASP A 131 2.51 -4.34 35.89
N ARG A 132 1.65 -4.94 36.73
CA ARG A 132 0.64 -5.92 36.32
C ARG A 132 -0.80 -5.50 36.63
N ASP A 133 -0.98 -4.24 36.97
CA ASP A 133 -2.25 -3.67 37.40
C ASP A 133 -2.68 -2.55 36.44
N ASP A 134 -3.89 -2.63 35.92
CA ASP A 134 -4.35 -1.80 34.79
C ASP A 134 -4.57 -0.34 35.21
N GLN A 135 -4.73 -0.06 36.51
CA GLN A 135 -4.98 1.27 37.08
C GLN A 135 -3.75 2.20 36.98
N ASN A 136 -2.57 1.73 37.37
CA ASN A 136 -1.35 2.56 37.49
C ASN A 136 -0.73 2.91 36.12
N MET A 137 -1.02 2.12 35.09
CA MET A 137 -0.44 2.28 33.75
C MET A 137 -0.81 3.61 33.08
N ALA A 138 -1.98 4.19 33.38
CA ALA A 138 -2.42 5.45 32.79
C ALA A 138 -1.67 6.66 33.38
N GLU A 139 -1.65 6.79 34.72
CA GLU A 139 -1.03 7.92 35.42
C GLU A 139 0.48 7.98 35.19
N LEU A 140 1.15 6.82 35.14
CA LEU A 140 2.60 6.74 34.99
C LEU A 140 3.05 7.08 33.56
N ILE A 141 2.22 6.78 32.54
CA ILE A 141 2.43 7.26 31.17
C ILE A 141 2.25 8.78 31.10
N ASP A 142 1.13 9.34 31.59
CA ASP A 142 0.88 10.78 31.47
C ASP A 142 1.94 11.62 32.21
N THR A 143 2.33 11.18 33.42
CA THR A 143 3.40 11.81 34.21
C THR A 143 4.76 11.79 33.48
N LYS A 144 5.15 10.68 32.85
CA LYS A 144 6.42 10.62 32.08
C LYS A 144 6.32 11.36 30.74
N VAL A 145 5.15 11.43 30.09
CA VAL A 145 4.94 12.20 28.86
C VAL A 145 5.27 13.69 29.04
N GLN A 146 4.96 14.27 30.21
CA GLN A 146 5.31 15.66 30.51
C GLN A 146 6.83 15.92 30.63
N LEU A 147 7.62 14.91 31.02
CA LEU A 147 9.06 15.03 31.27
C LEU A 147 9.93 14.80 30.03
N ASN A 148 9.46 14.02 29.05
CA ASN A 148 10.33 13.36 28.07
C ASN A 148 10.35 14.00 26.66
N LEU A 149 10.01 15.28 26.53
CA LEU A 149 9.84 15.99 25.25
C LEU A 149 11.17 16.46 24.62
N GLU A 150 11.76 15.62 23.75
CA GLU A 150 12.80 16.03 22.80
C GLU A 150 12.27 16.15 21.35
N ILE A 151 12.93 16.97 20.54
CA ILE A 151 12.47 17.52 19.25
C ILE A 151 12.03 16.44 18.23
N ASP A 152 12.69 15.29 18.19
CA ASP A 152 12.39 14.18 17.25
C ASP A 152 11.08 13.43 17.60
N LYS A 153 10.56 13.57 18.83
CA LYS A 153 9.28 12.98 19.26
C LYS A 153 8.10 13.82 18.78
N ASP A 154 8.24 15.15 18.85
CA ASP A 154 7.19 16.12 18.49
C ASP A 154 6.88 16.06 16.97
N GLU A 155 7.89 15.85 16.11
CA GLU A 155 7.70 15.64 14.66
C GLU A 155 6.73 14.46 14.35
N GLN A 156 6.83 13.36 15.11
CA GLN A 156 6.02 12.16 14.89
C GLN A 156 4.59 12.31 15.44
N TYR A 157 4.45 12.95 16.60
CA TYR A 157 3.16 13.29 17.20
C TYR A 157 2.30 14.17 16.26
N TRP A 158 2.89 15.22 15.69
CA TRP A 158 2.16 16.07 14.74
C TRP A 158 1.94 15.42 13.36
N GLU A 159 2.77 14.48 12.89
CA GLU A 159 2.47 13.66 11.70
C GLU A 159 1.20 12.83 11.90
N GLN A 160 1.05 12.18 13.06
CA GLN A 160 -0.11 11.35 13.40
C GLN A 160 -1.39 12.19 13.48
N ARG A 161 -1.40 13.30 14.24
CA ARG A 161 -2.57 14.20 14.33
C ARG A 161 -2.91 14.85 12.97
N ALA A 162 -1.92 15.06 12.09
CA ALA A 162 -2.14 15.51 10.72
C ALA A 162 -2.65 14.40 9.76
N ARG A 163 -2.60 13.12 10.13
CA ARG A 163 -2.95 11.95 9.28
C ARG A 163 -2.29 12.01 7.88
N ILE A 164 -0.96 12.08 7.81
CA ILE A 164 -0.19 12.19 6.55
C ILE A 164 0.81 11.03 6.38
N ASN A 165 0.28 9.81 6.27
CA ASN A 165 1.00 8.53 6.39
C ASN A 165 2.03 8.19 5.28
N TRP A 166 2.75 9.16 4.70
CA TRP A 166 3.68 8.94 3.58
C TRP A 166 4.99 9.75 3.61
N LEU A 167 5.26 10.51 4.67
CA LEU A 167 6.42 11.42 4.75
C LEU A 167 7.69 10.74 5.30
N ARG A 168 7.94 9.50 4.88
CA ARG A 168 8.86 8.53 5.53
C ARG A 168 10.38 8.86 5.49
N TYR A 169 10.80 10.03 4.98
CA TYR A 169 12.22 10.44 4.87
C TYR A 169 12.43 11.97 4.86
N GLY A 170 12.32 12.62 6.02
CA GLY A 170 13.17 13.75 6.40
C GLY A 170 13.13 15.03 5.55
N ASP A 171 11.97 15.69 5.48
CA ASP A 171 11.87 17.15 5.31
C ASP A 171 11.18 17.67 6.59
N LYS A 172 11.92 18.40 7.45
CA LYS A 172 11.64 18.59 8.91
C LYS A 172 10.28 19.25 9.26
N ASN A 173 9.81 18.97 10.47
CA ASN A 173 8.68 19.66 11.12
C ASN A 173 8.83 21.18 10.98
N THR A 174 7.75 21.81 10.53
CA THR A 174 7.59 23.25 10.37
C THR A 174 6.14 23.60 10.67
N ALA A 175 5.86 24.89 10.90
CA ALA A 175 4.53 25.41 11.24
C ALA A 175 3.38 24.94 10.32
N TYR A 176 3.68 24.41 9.12
CA TYR A 176 2.76 23.65 8.28
C TYR A 176 1.99 22.53 9.03
N PHE A 177 2.63 21.68 9.85
CA PHE A 177 1.92 20.58 10.53
C PHE A 177 0.93 21.11 11.58
N HIS A 178 1.41 21.99 12.47
CA HIS A 178 0.58 22.70 13.45
C HIS A 178 -0.57 23.48 12.76
N SER A 179 -0.30 24.11 11.61
CA SER A 179 -1.30 24.81 10.78
C SER A 179 -2.35 23.86 10.21
N GLN A 180 -1.99 22.66 9.74
CA GLN A 180 -2.96 21.67 9.26
C GLN A 180 -3.77 21.03 10.39
N ALA A 181 -3.13 20.73 11.53
CA ALA A 181 -3.82 20.23 12.71
C ALA A 181 -4.83 21.28 13.24
N SER A 182 -4.40 22.53 13.36
CA SER A 182 -5.24 23.67 13.76
C SER A 182 -6.33 23.99 12.74
N SER A 183 -6.03 23.94 11.44
CA SER A 183 -7.02 24.14 10.37
C SER A 183 -8.06 23.02 10.34
N ARG A 184 -7.66 21.77 10.62
CA ARG A 184 -8.61 20.67 10.84
C ARG A 184 -9.44 20.87 12.11
N ARG A 185 -8.84 21.27 13.24
CA ARG A 185 -9.59 21.57 14.48
C ARG A 185 -10.64 22.64 14.19
N LYS A 186 -10.23 23.81 13.69
CA LYS A 186 -11.13 24.92 13.29
C LYS A 186 -12.21 24.52 12.27
N LYS A 187 -11.96 23.56 11.38
CA LYS A 187 -12.95 23.08 10.40
C LYS A 187 -13.88 21.98 10.95
N ASN A 188 -13.42 21.18 11.90
CA ASN A 188 -14.16 20.04 12.43
C ASN A 188 -14.91 20.37 13.73
N THR A 189 -14.53 21.45 14.44
CA THR A 189 -15.26 21.94 15.60
C THR A 189 -16.68 22.37 15.21
N ILE A 190 -17.67 21.71 15.79
CA ILE A 190 -19.09 22.09 15.66
C ILE A 190 -19.34 23.20 16.66
N GLN A 191 -19.61 24.42 16.17
CA GLN A 191 -19.85 25.60 17.02
C GLN A 191 -21.33 25.76 17.40
N ARG A 192 -22.25 25.28 16.57
CA ARG A 192 -23.69 25.37 16.77
C ARG A 192 -24.44 24.32 15.97
N MET A 193 -25.61 23.92 16.44
CA MET A 193 -26.51 22.98 15.76
C MET A 193 -27.96 23.46 15.84
N GLN A 194 -28.73 23.26 14.77
CA GLN A 194 -30.15 23.59 14.73
C GLN A 194 -30.97 22.32 14.99
N ASN A 195 -32.03 22.44 15.81
CA ASN A 195 -32.92 21.34 16.15
C ASN A 195 -34.13 21.23 15.17
N ASP A 196 -34.94 20.19 15.33
CA ASP A 196 -36.13 19.93 14.49
C ASP A 196 -37.21 21.03 14.59
N THR A 197 -37.20 21.88 15.63
CA THR A 197 -38.13 23.01 15.81
C THR A 197 -37.55 24.35 15.32
N GLY A 198 -36.34 24.36 14.75
CA GLY A 198 -35.69 25.53 14.17
C GLY A 198 -34.83 26.35 15.14
N GLY A 199 -34.82 26.02 16.43
CA GLY A 199 -33.95 26.64 17.43
C GLY A 199 -32.48 26.28 17.23
N VAL A 200 -31.57 27.22 17.50
CA VAL A 200 -30.12 27.04 17.34
C VAL A 200 -29.47 26.99 18.71
N MET A 201 -28.75 25.90 18.99
CA MET A 201 -28.02 25.69 20.25
C MET A 201 -26.52 25.81 20.02
N GLU A 202 -25.82 26.50 20.92
CA GLU A 202 -24.36 26.72 20.86
C GLU A 202 -23.61 26.03 22.03
N ASN A 203 -24.33 25.59 23.06
CA ASN A 203 -23.80 24.76 24.16
C ASN A 203 -23.49 23.33 23.68
N ILE A 204 -22.34 22.79 24.10
CA ILE A 204 -21.87 21.45 23.73
C ILE A 204 -22.86 20.37 24.18
N GLN A 205 -23.45 20.48 25.37
CA GLN A 205 -24.40 19.49 25.90
C GLN A 205 -25.71 19.46 25.11
N ASP A 206 -26.18 20.63 24.65
CA ASP A 206 -27.40 20.73 23.84
C ASP A 206 -27.17 20.25 22.40
N ILE A 207 -25.99 20.53 21.84
CA ILE A 207 -25.55 20.00 20.54
C ILE A 207 -25.40 18.47 20.59
N GLU A 208 -24.85 17.93 21.68
CA GLU A 208 -24.78 16.50 21.95
C GLU A 208 -26.18 15.89 22.03
N ASN A 209 -27.07 16.44 22.86
CA ASN A 209 -28.45 15.95 23.02
C ASN A 209 -29.23 15.95 21.71
N ILE A 210 -29.13 17.00 20.88
CA ILE A 210 -29.77 17.04 19.55
C ILE A 210 -29.24 15.88 18.68
N ALA A 211 -27.93 15.69 18.63
CA ALA A 211 -27.32 14.63 17.84
C ALA A 211 -27.69 13.24 18.37
N ARG A 212 -27.70 13.03 19.68
CA ARG A 212 -28.06 11.78 20.35
C ARG A 212 -29.50 11.39 20.10
N VAL A 213 -30.45 12.30 20.35
CA VAL A 213 -31.89 12.07 20.07
C VAL A 213 -32.12 11.77 18.58
N TYR A 214 -31.39 12.44 17.69
CA TYR A 214 -31.45 12.20 16.25
C TYR A 214 -30.90 10.82 15.85
N PHE A 215 -29.79 10.36 16.44
CA PHE A 215 -29.22 9.04 16.17
C PHE A 215 -30.03 7.92 16.85
N GLN A 216 -30.54 8.11 18.06
CA GLN A 216 -31.43 7.16 18.72
C GLN A 216 -32.69 6.91 17.88
N LYS A 217 -33.41 7.96 17.45
CA LYS A 217 -34.54 7.87 16.51
C LYS A 217 -34.17 7.24 15.14
N LEU A 218 -32.91 7.35 14.71
CA LEU A 218 -32.42 6.73 13.48
C LEU A 218 -32.20 5.23 13.63
N PHE A 219 -31.64 4.80 14.76
CA PHE A 219 -31.27 3.42 15.04
C PHE A 219 -32.33 2.61 15.81
N ASP A 220 -33.47 3.22 16.13
CA ASP A 220 -34.62 2.54 16.75
C ASP A 220 -35.65 2.01 15.72
N SER A 221 -36.23 0.84 15.99
CA SER A 221 -37.09 0.09 15.07
C SER A 221 -38.50 -0.16 15.64
N ASN A 222 -39.53 0.37 14.98
CA ASN A 222 -40.91 -0.01 15.29
C ASN A 222 -41.19 -1.43 14.78
N GLU A 223 -41.26 -2.37 15.72
CA GLU A 223 -41.50 -3.79 15.49
C GLU A 223 -42.78 -4.05 14.69
N ARG A 224 -42.65 -4.84 13.61
CA ARG A 224 -43.69 -5.66 12.99
C ARG A 224 -43.01 -6.84 12.32
N GLU A 225 -43.63 -8.02 12.40
CA GLU A 225 -43.09 -9.27 11.88
C GLU A 225 -42.77 -9.20 10.37
N CYS A 226 -41.68 -9.84 9.95
CA CYS A 226 -41.33 -9.94 8.53
C CYS A 226 -42.10 -11.10 7.90
N CYS A 227 -43.25 -10.83 7.29
CA CYS A 227 -44.09 -11.88 6.71
C CYS A 227 -43.31 -12.74 5.69
N ASP A 228 -43.31 -14.06 5.85
CA ASP A 228 -42.49 -15.05 5.12
C ASP A 228 -42.53 -14.90 3.57
N TYR A 229 -43.70 -14.53 3.03
CA TYR A 229 -43.90 -14.18 1.61
C TYR A 229 -42.92 -13.10 1.11
N LEU A 230 -42.48 -12.17 1.97
CA LEU A 230 -41.52 -11.11 1.69
C LEU A 230 -40.09 -11.60 1.48
N LEU A 231 -39.79 -12.90 1.65
CA LEU A 231 -38.46 -13.50 1.44
C LEU A 231 -38.37 -14.39 0.19
N LEU A 232 -39.49 -14.64 -0.50
CA LEU A 232 -39.53 -15.39 -1.77
C LEU A 232 -38.52 -14.82 -2.78
N GLY A 233 -37.75 -15.70 -3.42
CA GLY A 233 -36.83 -15.37 -4.51
C GLY A 233 -35.33 -15.57 -4.20
N ILE A 234 -34.92 -15.46 -2.93
CA ILE A 234 -33.51 -15.65 -2.52
C ILE A 234 -33.12 -17.11 -2.75
N GLN A 235 -32.10 -17.38 -3.57
CA GLN A 235 -31.68 -18.76 -3.80
C GLN A 235 -30.66 -19.19 -2.74
N ARG A 236 -30.86 -20.38 -2.16
CA ARG A 236 -29.78 -21.04 -1.41
C ARG A 236 -28.61 -21.24 -2.35
N CYS A 237 -27.48 -20.66 -1.98
CA CYS A 237 -26.23 -20.67 -2.72
C CYS A 237 -25.09 -21.28 -1.90
N ILE A 238 -25.26 -21.34 -0.57
CA ILE A 238 -24.37 -22.03 0.36
C ILE A 238 -24.68 -23.53 0.31
N THR A 239 -23.66 -24.35 0.02
CA THR A 239 -23.74 -25.81 -0.13
C THR A 239 -23.77 -26.51 1.24
N LYS A 240 -23.62 -27.85 1.31
CA LYS A 240 -23.38 -28.51 2.61
C LYS A 240 -21.92 -28.38 3.01
N GLU A 241 -21.05 -28.41 2.01
CA GLU A 241 -19.61 -28.39 2.06
C GLU A 241 -19.12 -27.00 2.51
N ASP A 242 -19.78 -25.93 2.07
CA ASP A 242 -19.56 -24.57 2.61
C ASP A 242 -19.95 -24.49 4.11
N ASN A 243 -21.11 -25.03 4.52
CA ASN A 243 -21.52 -25.06 5.93
C ASN A 243 -20.64 -25.98 6.80
N GLN A 244 -19.95 -26.97 6.22
CA GLN A 244 -18.95 -27.77 6.94
C GLN A 244 -17.67 -26.97 7.21
N ILE A 245 -17.31 -26.03 6.33
CA ILE A 245 -16.15 -25.14 6.52
C ILE A 245 -16.50 -23.98 7.46
N LEU A 246 -17.68 -23.39 7.32
CA LEU A 246 -18.14 -22.27 8.17
C LEU A 246 -18.50 -22.68 9.60
N MET A 247 -18.79 -23.96 9.83
CA MET A 247 -18.99 -24.55 11.16
C MET A 247 -17.79 -25.42 11.59
N ALA A 248 -16.62 -25.23 10.99
CA ALA A 248 -15.40 -25.86 11.47
C ALA A 248 -14.85 -25.07 12.67
N PRO A 249 -14.27 -25.74 13.69
CA PRO A 249 -13.70 -25.03 14.84
C PRO A 249 -12.61 -24.05 14.43
N TYR A 250 -12.78 -22.78 14.80
CA TYR A 250 -11.81 -21.72 14.50
C TYR A 250 -10.41 -22.03 15.04
N MET A 251 -9.37 -21.64 14.31
CA MET A 251 -7.99 -21.91 14.68
C MET A 251 -7.26 -20.67 15.23
N LYS A 252 -6.28 -20.91 16.12
CA LYS A 252 -5.45 -19.87 16.74
C LYS A 252 -4.74 -18.98 15.70
N ASP A 253 -4.34 -19.56 14.58
CA ASP A 253 -3.65 -18.86 13.50
C ASP A 253 -4.60 -17.99 12.67
N GLU A 254 -5.87 -18.32 12.55
CA GLU A 254 -6.87 -17.48 11.84
C GLU A 254 -7.15 -16.19 12.61
N ILE A 255 -7.27 -16.27 13.94
CA ILE A 255 -7.36 -15.11 14.83
C ILE A 255 -6.13 -14.22 14.68
N ARG A 256 -4.93 -14.82 14.55
CA ARG A 256 -3.69 -14.08 14.30
C ARG A 256 -3.69 -13.44 12.91
N GLU A 257 -4.05 -14.16 11.84
CA GLU A 257 -4.11 -13.59 10.48
C GLU A 257 -5.14 -12.45 10.39
N ALA A 258 -6.27 -12.54 11.10
CA ALA A 258 -7.27 -11.48 11.18
C ALA A 258 -6.70 -10.20 11.85
N ILE A 259 -6.09 -10.32 13.03
CA ILE A 259 -5.52 -9.19 13.79
C ILE A 259 -4.35 -8.55 13.04
N PHE A 260 -3.44 -9.34 12.46
CA PHE A 260 -2.33 -8.82 11.65
C PHE A 260 -2.77 -8.36 10.24
N GLY A 261 -3.99 -8.69 9.81
CA GLY A 261 -4.65 -8.14 8.63
C GLY A 261 -5.25 -6.74 8.85
N MET A 262 -5.39 -6.30 10.11
CA MET A 262 -5.91 -4.97 10.42
C MET A 262 -4.89 -3.86 10.10
N GLY A 263 -5.38 -2.69 9.70
CA GLY A 263 -4.53 -1.52 9.43
C GLY A 263 -4.01 -0.92 10.74
N PRO A 264 -2.69 -0.89 11.00
CA PRO A 264 -2.12 -0.61 12.33
C PRO A 264 -2.57 0.73 12.92
N THR A 265 -2.51 1.80 12.12
CA THR A 265 -2.88 3.17 12.51
C THR A 265 -4.30 3.54 12.03
N LYS A 266 -5.25 2.61 12.10
CA LYS A 266 -6.68 2.96 12.04
C LYS A 266 -7.07 3.70 13.32
N ALA A 267 -8.24 4.34 13.32
CA ALA A 267 -8.80 4.89 14.55
C ALA A 267 -9.07 3.74 15.55
N PRO A 268 -8.73 3.91 16.84
CA PRO A 268 -9.10 2.97 17.91
C PRO A 268 -10.62 2.86 18.11
N GLY A 269 -11.04 1.87 18.91
CA GLY A 269 -12.43 1.69 19.35
C GLY A 269 -12.76 2.55 20.57
N GLU A 270 -13.83 2.19 21.29
CA GLU A 270 -14.18 2.80 22.58
C GLU A 270 -13.19 2.42 23.71
N ASP A 271 -12.36 1.41 23.47
CA ASP A 271 -11.25 0.95 24.31
C ASP A 271 -10.01 1.86 24.22
N GLY A 272 -9.96 2.77 23.23
CA GLY A 272 -8.82 3.63 22.99
C GLY A 272 -7.61 2.95 22.33
N PHE A 273 -7.61 1.63 22.10
CA PHE A 273 -6.46 0.89 21.59
C PHE A 273 -6.48 0.70 20.06
N PRO A 274 -5.50 1.24 19.30
CA PRO A 274 -5.39 1.02 17.86
C PRO A 274 -4.78 -0.36 17.58
N ALA A 275 -5.10 -0.95 16.42
CA ALA A 275 -4.67 -2.30 16.03
C ALA A 275 -3.14 -2.54 16.12
N ILE A 276 -2.31 -1.49 16.00
CA ILE A 276 -0.86 -1.57 16.20
C ILE A 276 -0.45 -2.03 17.61
N PHE A 277 -1.22 -1.71 18.65
CA PHE A 277 -1.00 -2.21 20.03
C PHE A 277 -1.07 -3.74 20.04
N TYR A 278 -2.20 -4.31 19.62
CA TYR A 278 -2.39 -5.76 19.53
C TYR A 278 -1.37 -6.45 18.61
N GLN A 279 -0.85 -5.76 17.58
CA GLN A 279 0.16 -6.31 16.67
C GLN A 279 1.59 -6.30 17.23
N GLN A 280 1.98 -5.35 18.09
CA GLN A 280 3.31 -5.31 18.72
C GLN A 280 3.30 -6.05 20.08
N CYS A 281 2.32 -5.73 20.92
CA CYS A 281 2.09 -6.36 22.22
C CYS A 281 1.50 -7.78 22.11
N TRP A 282 1.40 -8.35 20.89
CA TRP A 282 0.86 -9.70 20.64
C TRP A 282 1.51 -10.76 21.54
N HIS A 283 2.81 -10.64 21.79
CA HIS A 283 3.56 -11.57 22.64
C HIS A 283 3.07 -11.58 24.11
N ILE A 284 2.41 -10.51 24.56
CA ILE A 284 1.80 -10.34 25.89
C ILE A 284 0.31 -10.76 25.87
N VAL A 285 -0.45 -10.27 24.88
CA VAL A 285 -1.94 -10.38 24.89
C VAL A 285 -2.49 -11.65 24.24
N LYS A 286 -1.69 -12.37 23.42
CA LYS A 286 -2.15 -13.49 22.57
C LYS A 286 -3.04 -14.51 23.31
N ASP A 287 -2.64 -14.95 24.51
CA ASP A 287 -3.27 -16.11 25.16
C ASP A 287 -4.60 -15.76 25.85
N LYS A 288 -4.80 -14.48 26.22
CA LYS A 288 -6.11 -13.95 26.63
C LYS A 288 -7.03 -13.81 25.40
N VAL A 289 -6.55 -13.12 24.36
CA VAL A 289 -7.34 -12.80 23.14
C VAL A 289 -7.77 -14.06 22.39
N ILE A 290 -6.85 -15.00 22.15
CA ILE A 290 -7.14 -16.25 21.43
C ILE A 290 -8.17 -17.08 22.20
N ARG A 291 -8.06 -17.19 23.53
CA ARG A 291 -9.00 -17.97 24.34
C ARG A 291 -10.42 -17.42 24.24
N PHE A 292 -10.57 -16.10 24.36
CA PHE A 292 -11.85 -15.41 24.24
C PHE A 292 -12.49 -15.63 22.86
N CYS A 293 -11.75 -15.37 21.77
CA CYS A 293 -12.28 -15.55 20.41
C CYS A 293 -12.68 -17.00 20.11
N LEU A 294 -11.95 -18.00 20.61
CA LEU A 294 -12.29 -19.42 20.38
C LEU A 294 -13.51 -19.90 21.17
N GLN A 295 -13.95 -19.20 22.21
CA GLN A 295 -15.13 -19.57 22.97
C GLN A 295 -16.43 -19.12 22.28
N VAL A 296 -16.42 -17.99 21.57
CA VAL A 296 -17.61 -17.35 20.97
C VAL A 296 -18.01 -17.93 19.61
N LEU A 297 -17.05 -18.43 18.81
CA LEU A 297 -17.23 -18.59 17.36
C LEU A 297 -17.75 -19.97 16.88
N ASN A 298 -18.25 -20.88 17.74
CA ASN A 298 -18.22 -22.34 17.45
C ASN A 298 -19.54 -23.18 17.55
N GLU A 299 -20.76 -22.61 17.63
CA GLU A 299 -22.04 -23.38 17.84
C GLU A 299 -23.12 -23.13 16.71
N ASP A 300 -24.24 -23.91 16.53
CA ASP A 300 -24.79 -24.50 15.22
C ASP A 300 -26.39 -24.56 15.04
N ARG A 301 -27.22 -24.71 13.93
CA ARG A 301 -27.20 -24.86 12.40
C ARG A 301 -28.58 -24.60 11.62
N ASP A 302 -28.50 -24.24 10.31
CA ASP A 302 -29.39 -24.20 9.04
C ASP A 302 -30.94 -23.83 8.98
N PHE A 303 -31.71 -23.38 7.91
CA PHE A 303 -31.91 -23.56 6.41
C PHE A 303 -33.12 -22.64 5.82
N ARG A 304 -33.62 -22.34 4.56
CA ARG A 304 -33.53 -22.58 3.03
C ARG A 304 -34.53 -21.71 2.10
N GLN A 305 -34.13 -21.15 0.91
CA GLN A 305 -34.70 -21.20 -0.53
C GLN A 305 -35.97 -20.53 -1.27
N LYS A 306 -35.74 -19.83 -2.45
CA LYS A 306 -36.41 -19.72 -3.85
C LYS A 306 -37.70 -18.82 -4.13
N ARG A 307 -38.28 -18.38 -5.32
CA ARG A 307 -38.04 -18.07 -6.83
C ARG A 307 -39.35 -17.38 -7.51
N VAL A 308 -39.58 -16.77 -8.74
CA VAL A 308 -38.82 -15.98 -9.82
C VAL A 308 -39.65 -15.35 -11.11
N GLY A 309 -39.80 -14.00 -11.44
CA GLY A 309 -40.88 -13.39 -12.40
C GLY A 309 -40.87 -12.24 -13.58
N ARG A 310 -40.71 -12.36 -14.96
CA ARG A 310 -40.21 -11.38 -16.06
C ARG A 310 -41.06 -10.57 -17.16
N LYS A 311 -40.90 -9.21 -17.41
CA LYS A 311 -41.10 -8.29 -18.64
C LYS A 311 -40.74 -6.70 -18.52
N GLY A 312 -39.84 -6.03 -19.31
CA GLY A 312 -39.24 -4.62 -19.12
C GLY A 312 -38.62 -3.80 -20.34
N PHE A 313 -37.92 -2.61 -20.17
CA PHE A 313 -37.65 -1.48 -21.19
C PHE A 313 -37.06 -0.05 -20.78
N MET A 314 -36.19 0.21 -19.78
CA MET A 314 -35.66 1.53 -19.30
C MET A 314 -34.43 1.38 -18.36
N ALA A 315 -33.83 2.48 -17.86
CA ALA A 315 -32.85 2.48 -16.75
C ALA A 315 -33.14 3.55 -15.65
N VAL A 316 -32.96 3.21 -14.37
CA VAL A 316 -33.15 4.12 -13.21
C VAL A 316 -31.97 3.98 -12.25
N LYS A 317 -31.28 5.08 -11.95
CA LYS A 317 -30.27 5.16 -10.88
C LYS A 317 -30.95 5.55 -9.57
N LEU A 318 -30.66 4.84 -8.48
CA LEU A 318 -31.16 5.12 -7.13
C LEU A 318 -30.04 5.58 -6.19
N ASP A 319 -30.39 6.47 -5.26
CA ASP A 319 -29.59 6.86 -4.09
C ASP A 319 -30.28 6.28 -2.83
N MET A 320 -29.55 5.53 -2.00
CA MET A 320 -30.10 4.95 -0.77
C MET A 320 -29.86 5.89 0.42
N SER A 321 -30.94 6.41 1.00
CA SER A 321 -30.87 7.32 2.13
C SER A 321 -30.36 6.59 3.38
N LYS A 322 -29.15 6.93 3.84
CA LYS A 322 -28.50 6.34 5.02
C LYS A 322 -28.42 4.81 4.93
N ALA A 323 -27.72 4.32 3.91
CA ALA A 323 -27.74 2.94 3.47
C ALA A 323 -27.44 1.91 4.58
N TYR A 324 -26.40 2.12 5.39
CA TYR A 324 -26.03 1.22 6.49
C TYR A 324 -26.92 1.40 7.73
N ASP A 325 -27.21 2.66 8.09
CA ASP A 325 -27.88 3.04 9.34
C ASP A 325 -29.33 2.55 9.44
N ARG A 326 -29.97 2.25 8.30
CA ARG A 326 -31.39 1.82 8.20
C ARG A 326 -31.60 0.32 7.98
N VAL A 327 -30.55 -0.50 8.12
CA VAL A 327 -30.66 -1.97 7.91
C VAL A 327 -31.24 -2.64 9.16
N GLU A 328 -32.47 -3.14 9.06
CA GLU A 328 -33.11 -3.91 10.14
C GLU A 328 -32.38 -5.24 10.38
N TRP A 329 -32.02 -5.53 11.63
CA TRP A 329 -31.20 -6.70 12.00
C TRP A 329 -31.88 -8.04 11.71
N ASN A 330 -33.16 -8.19 12.07
CA ASN A 330 -33.93 -9.40 11.80
C ASN A 330 -34.02 -9.71 10.29
N PHE A 331 -34.05 -8.67 9.44
CA PHE A 331 -34.01 -8.84 7.99
C PHE A 331 -32.65 -9.35 7.48
N VAL A 332 -31.54 -9.04 8.16
CA VAL A 332 -30.22 -9.65 7.87
C VAL A 332 -30.25 -11.14 8.24
N LYS A 333 -30.75 -11.50 9.44
CA LYS A 333 -30.89 -12.89 9.91
C LYS A 333 -31.64 -13.73 8.87
N GLU A 334 -32.83 -13.29 8.49
CA GLU A 334 -33.69 -13.98 7.53
C GLU A 334 -33.08 -14.15 6.13
N VAL A 335 -32.34 -13.15 5.63
CA VAL A 335 -31.64 -13.28 4.35
C VAL A 335 -30.58 -14.38 4.41
N MET A 336 -29.84 -14.50 5.51
CA MET A 336 -28.83 -15.54 5.69
C MET A 336 -29.45 -16.94 5.80
N ILE A 337 -30.53 -17.10 6.58
CA ILE A 337 -31.32 -18.34 6.69
C ILE A 337 -31.78 -18.79 5.29
N ARG A 338 -32.34 -17.87 4.49
CA ARG A 338 -32.85 -18.16 3.14
C ARG A 338 -31.72 -18.46 2.12
N MET A 339 -30.55 -17.84 2.29
CA MET A 339 -29.31 -18.16 1.54
C MET A 339 -28.72 -19.54 1.92
N GLY A 340 -29.14 -20.11 3.05
CA GLY A 340 -28.79 -21.46 3.52
C GLY A 340 -27.48 -21.54 4.29
N PHE A 341 -27.11 -20.47 5.00
CA PHE A 341 -26.09 -20.53 6.04
C PHE A 341 -26.60 -21.28 7.27
N ALA A 342 -25.66 -21.81 8.06
CA ALA A 342 -25.97 -22.39 9.35
C ALA A 342 -26.50 -21.35 10.36
N ASN A 343 -27.58 -21.63 11.10
CA ASN A 343 -28.15 -20.77 12.15
C ASN A 343 -27.14 -20.41 13.24
N GLY A 344 -26.26 -21.32 13.62
CA GLY A 344 -25.19 -21.03 14.56
C GLY A 344 -24.19 -19.99 14.03
N TRP A 345 -23.66 -20.20 12.81
CA TRP A 345 -22.89 -19.19 12.09
C TRP A 345 -23.64 -17.86 11.94
N ILE A 346 -24.96 -17.91 11.73
CA ILE A 346 -25.83 -16.73 11.71
C ILE A 346 -25.91 -16.09 13.09
N GLU A 347 -26.01 -16.86 14.17
CA GLU A 347 -26.17 -16.38 15.55
C GLU A 347 -24.88 -15.74 16.06
N THR A 348 -23.71 -16.33 15.82
CA THR A 348 -22.41 -15.69 16.01
C THR A 348 -22.32 -14.34 15.25
N ILE A 349 -22.78 -14.29 13.99
CA ILE A 349 -22.78 -13.07 13.18
C ILE A 349 -23.81 -12.04 13.68
N MET A 350 -24.97 -12.48 14.17
CA MET A 350 -25.98 -11.61 14.76
C MET A 350 -25.51 -11.05 16.10
N GLU A 351 -24.94 -11.87 16.99
CA GLU A 351 -24.33 -11.42 18.26
C GLU A 351 -23.28 -10.34 18.01
N CYS A 352 -22.35 -10.56 17.06
CA CYS A 352 -21.35 -9.58 16.63
C CYS A 352 -21.95 -8.27 16.07
N THR A 353 -23.24 -8.26 15.73
CA THR A 353 -23.99 -7.14 15.13
C THR A 353 -24.91 -6.45 16.15
N THR A 354 -25.53 -7.19 17.08
CA THR A 354 -26.57 -6.69 18.00
C THR A 354 -26.03 -6.29 19.39
N SER A 355 -24.89 -6.83 19.82
CA SER A 355 -24.28 -6.59 21.15
C SER A 355 -23.66 -5.19 21.35
N VAL A 356 -24.08 -4.19 20.56
CA VAL A 356 -23.38 -2.91 20.43
C VAL A 356 -24.10 -1.77 21.15
N SER A 357 -23.32 -0.84 21.69
CA SER A 357 -23.77 0.49 22.11
C SER A 357 -23.17 1.57 21.20
N TYR A 358 -23.72 2.78 21.26
CA TYR A 358 -23.14 3.97 20.65
C TYR A 358 -23.14 5.15 21.63
N ALA A 359 -22.14 6.01 21.56
CA ALA A 359 -22.14 7.33 22.17
C ALA A 359 -21.84 8.40 21.10
N VAL A 360 -22.38 9.62 21.27
CA VAL A 360 -22.04 10.75 20.40
C VAL A 360 -20.82 11.48 20.96
N VAL A 361 -19.79 11.68 20.16
CA VAL A 361 -18.61 12.47 20.55
C VAL A 361 -18.60 13.82 19.82
N ILE A 362 -18.87 14.91 20.55
CA ILE A 362 -18.91 16.28 20.03
C ILE A 362 -17.69 17.05 20.54
N ASN A 363 -16.86 17.56 19.64
CA ASN A 363 -15.65 18.38 19.93
C ASN A 363 -14.57 17.74 20.85
N GLY A 364 -14.80 16.53 21.37
CA GLY A 364 -13.96 15.82 22.35
C GLY A 364 -14.74 15.29 23.54
N PHE A 365 -15.92 15.86 23.83
CA PHE A 365 -16.85 15.40 24.86
C PHE A 365 -17.60 14.14 24.40
N LYS A 366 -17.59 13.07 25.21
CA LYS A 366 -18.39 11.84 24.99
C LYS A 366 -19.73 12.01 25.72
N GLY A 367 -20.83 12.01 24.96
CA GLY A 367 -22.19 12.03 25.49
C GLY A 367 -22.67 10.66 25.99
N GLU A 368 -23.95 10.58 26.35
CA GLU A 368 -24.56 9.36 26.92
C GLU A 368 -24.55 8.19 25.92
N ASN A 369 -24.34 6.97 26.44
CA ASN A 369 -24.51 5.74 25.69
C ASN A 369 -26.00 5.53 25.35
N PHE A 370 -26.29 5.06 24.14
CA PHE A 370 -27.59 4.55 23.74
C PHE A 370 -27.45 3.23 22.96
N TRP A 371 -28.50 2.42 22.98
CA TRP A 371 -28.53 1.10 22.34
C TRP A 371 -29.37 1.17 21.05
N PRO A 372 -28.83 0.71 19.91
CA PRO A 372 -29.58 0.57 18.66
C PRO A 372 -30.42 -0.72 18.66
N SER A 373 -31.52 -0.74 17.90
CA SER A 373 -32.26 -1.96 17.51
C SER A 373 -32.13 -2.27 16.01
N ARG A 374 -31.43 -1.41 15.25
CA ARG A 374 -31.04 -1.64 13.85
C ARG A 374 -29.74 -0.92 13.45
N GLY A 375 -29.30 -1.20 12.22
CA GLY A 375 -28.22 -0.51 11.53
C GLY A 375 -26.90 -1.28 11.53
N LEU A 376 -26.10 -1.09 10.49
CA LEU A 376 -24.78 -1.72 10.34
C LEU A 376 -23.65 -0.70 10.59
N ARG A 377 -22.58 -1.12 11.27
CA ARG A 377 -21.45 -0.25 11.66
C ARG A 377 -20.65 0.22 10.45
N GLN A 378 -20.53 1.53 10.24
CA GLN A 378 -19.71 2.07 9.16
C GLN A 378 -18.21 2.02 9.52
N GLY A 379 -17.46 1.09 8.91
CA GLY A 379 -16.01 0.91 9.11
C GLY A 379 -15.61 -0.48 9.64
N ASP A 380 -16.59 -1.20 10.17
CA ASP A 380 -16.55 -2.63 10.52
C ASP A 380 -16.28 -3.50 9.27
N PRO A 381 -15.38 -4.50 9.32
CA PRO A 381 -15.12 -5.42 8.22
C PRO A 381 -16.31 -6.29 7.76
N LEU A 382 -17.22 -6.67 8.66
CA LEU A 382 -18.38 -7.53 8.37
C LEU A 382 -19.52 -6.75 7.70
N SER A 383 -19.77 -5.54 8.18
CA SER A 383 -20.93 -4.72 7.77
C SER A 383 -21.07 -4.52 6.25
N PRO A 384 -20.02 -4.30 5.44
CA PRO A 384 -20.11 -4.28 3.98
C PRO A 384 -20.56 -5.60 3.33
N LEU A 385 -20.23 -6.75 3.93
CA LEU A 385 -20.67 -8.05 3.43
C LEU A 385 -22.15 -8.30 3.77
N LEU A 386 -22.57 -7.99 5.01
CA LEU A 386 -23.97 -8.04 5.43
C LEU A 386 -24.84 -7.10 4.59
N PHE A 387 -24.36 -5.90 4.30
CA PHE A 387 -25.03 -4.97 3.38
C PHE A 387 -25.20 -5.54 1.96
N LEU A 388 -24.21 -6.26 1.43
CA LEU A 388 -24.34 -6.95 0.14
C LEU A 388 -25.36 -8.10 0.18
N MET A 389 -25.53 -8.77 1.31
CA MET A 389 -26.62 -9.74 1.50
C MET A 389 -28.00 -9.04 1.49
N CYS A 390 -28.15 -7.91 2.18
CA CYS A 390 -29.36 -7.07 2.07
C CYS A 390 -29.65 -6.63 0.62
N GLY A 391 -28.60 -6.30 -0.14
CA GLY A 391 -28.68 -6.01 -1.57
C GLY A 391 -29.10 -7.22 -2.42
N GLU A 392 -28.75 -8.45 -2.02
CA GLU A 392 -29.21 -9.68 -2.66
C GLU A 392 -30.72 -9.89 -2.49
N ARG A 393 -31.41 -9.26 -1.51
CA ARG A 393 -32.89 -9.21 -1.52
C ARG A 393 -33.40 -8.33 -2.65
N LEU A 394 -32.84 -7.14 -2.91
CA LEU A 394 -33.27 -6.29 -4.03
C LEU A 394 -32.93 -6.95 -5.38
N SER A 395 -31.75 -7.56 -5.51
CA SER A 395 -31.41 -8.41 -6.67
C SER A 395 -32.40 -9.58 -6.79
N SER A 396 -32.76 -10.25 -5.69
CA SER A 396 -33.73 -11.33 -5.67
C SER A 396 -35.15 -10.88 -6.00
N LEU A 397 -35.59 -9.70 -5.57
CA LEU A 397 -36.87 -9.09 -5.98
C LEU A 397 -36.83 -8.68 -7.46
N MET A 398 -35.71 -8.18 -7.96
CA MET A 398 -35.53 -7.85 -9.38
C MET A 398 -35.33 -9.08 -10.27
N ARG A 399 -34.94 -10.23 -9.70
CA ARG A 399 -34.93 -11.59 -10.32
C ARG A 399 -36.28 -12.31 -10.15
N LEU A 400 -37.00 -12.03 -9.06
CA LEU A 400 -38.42 -12.35 -8.81
C LEU A 400 -39.35 -11.45 -9.59
N ALA A 401 -38.82 -10.38 -10.17
CA ALA A 401 -39.39 -9.72 -11.31
C ALA A 401 -38.74 -10.24 -12.62
N MET A 402 -38.18 -11.46 -12.70
CA MET A 402 -37.41 -11.93 -13.87
C MET A 402 -37.49 -13.40 -14.37
N SER A 403 -38.50 -14.25 -14.05
CA SER A 403 -38.96 -15.36 -14.95
C SER A 403 -40.46 -15.33 -15.38
N GLU A 404 -41.48 -15.48 -14.51
CA GLU A 404 -42.96 -15.21 -14.73
C GLU A 404 -43.35 -14.06 -15.72
N GLY A 405 -43.56 -12.81 -15.27
CA GLY A 405 -44.21 -11.76 -16.06
C GLY A 405 -43.91 -10.26 -15.83
N ILE A 406 -43.00 -9.84 -14.92
CA ILE A 406 -43.04 -8.47 -14.35
C ILE A 406 -41.92 -7.50 -14.80
N LEU A 407 -40.64 -7.91 -14.95
CA LEU A 407 -39.48 -7.06 -15.39
C LEU A 407 -38.43 -7.79 -16.32
N LYS A 408 -37.97 -7.27 -17.49
CA LYS A 408 -37.22 -8.09 -18.53
C LYS A 408 -35.71 -8.25 -18.26
N GLY A 409 -35.03 -7.14 -17.91
CA GLY A 409 -33.57 -6.89 -18.04
C GLY A 409 -33.00 -6.62 -19.46
N VAL A 410 -32.32 -5.47 -19.63
CA VAL A 410 -31.87 -4.88 -20.91
C VAL A 410 -30.99 -5.86 -21.70
N LYS A 411 -31.11 -5.86 -23.02
CA LYS A 411 -30.13 -6.48 -23.92
C LYS A 411 -29.26 -5.42 -24.60
N ALA A 412 -27.93 -5.59 -24.58
CA ALA A 412 -27.00 -4.73 -25.30
C ALA A 412 -26.87 -5.05 -26.82
N SER A 413 -27.35 -6.21 -27.23
CA SER A 413 -27.43 -6.73 -28.61
C SER A 413 -28.52 -7.81 -28.70
N ARG A 414 -28.99 -8.18 -29.90
CA ARG A 414 -30.10 -9.15 -30.08
C ARG A 414 -29.84 -10.49 -29.37
N SER A 415 -28.63 -11.03 -29.47
CA SER A 415 -28.18 -12.28 -28.82
C SER A 415 -27.65 -12.12 -27.39
N GLY A 416 -27.48 -10.89 -26.90
CA GLY A 416 -26.89 -10.63 -25.57
C GLY A 416 -27.76 -11.06 -24.37
N PRO A 417 -27.16 -11.23 -23.18
CA PRO A 417 -27.89 -11.51 -21.95
C PRO A 417 -28.80 -10.33 -21.55
N LYS A 418 -29.87 -10.65 -20.79
CA LYS A 418 -30.82 -9.70 -20.22
C LYS A 418 -30.32 -9.21 -18.84
N ILE A 419 -30.20 -7.89 -18.63
CA ILE A 419 -29.65 -7.25 -17.42
C ILE A 419 -30.72 -6.43 -16.69
N SER A 420 -31.27 -6.92 -15.57
CA SER A 420 -32.31 -6.20 -14.80
C SER A 420 -31.76 -5.18 -13.81
N HIS A 421 -30.52 -5.32 -13.37
CA HIS A 421 -29.85 -4.39 -12.46
C HIS A 421 -28.33 -4.50 -12.57
N LEU A 422 -27.65 -3.47 -12.08
CA LEU A 422 -26.24 -3.45 -11.71
C LEU A 422 -26.17 -2.78 -10.33
N LEU A 423 -25.48 -3.40 -9.38
CA LEU A 423 -25.36 -2.92 -8.00
C LEU A 423 -23.87 -2.76 -7.67
N PHE A 424 -23.51 -1.68 -6.97
CA PHE A 424 -22.18 -1.50 -6.38
C PHE A 424 -22.32 -0.85 -5.01
N ALA A 425 -22.35 -1.68 -3.96
CA ALA A 425 -22.85 -1.28 -2.64
C ALA A 425 -24.23 -0.62 -2.78
N ASP A 426 -24.38 0.62 -2.31
CA ASP A 426 -25.57 1.46 -2.35
C ASP A 426 -25.87 2.07 -3.73
N ASP A 427 -24.87 2.24 -4.58
CA ASP A 427 -24.96 2.87 -5.91
C ASP A 427 -25.68 1.91 -6.89
N CYS A 428 -27.01 1.98 -6.94
CA CYS A 428 -27.88 1.03 -7.66
C CYS A 428 -28.34 1.55 -9.03
N ILE A 429 -28.24 0.74 -10.08
CA ILE A 429 -28.88 0.99 -11.39
C ILE A 429 -29.84 -0.16 -11.71
N LEU A 430 -31.15 0.11 -11.80
CA LEU A 430 -32.21 -0.84 -12.12
C LEU A 430 -32.73 -0.65 -13.56
N PHE A 431 -33.32 -1.68 -14.18
CA PHE A 431 -33.71 -1.66 -15.60
C PHE A 431 -35.10 -2.33 -15.88
N SER A 432 -36.20 -1.57 -15.80
CA SER A 432 -37.63 -1.99 -15.99
C SER A 432 -38.31 -1.29 -17.19
N GLU A 433 -39.55 -1.53 -17.64
CA GLU A 433 -40.08 -0.84 -18.86
C GLU A 433 -40.32 0.68 -18.78
N ALA A 434 -39.91 1.40 -19.84
CA ALA A 434 -40.21 2.80 -20.09
C ALA A 434 -41.63 2.91 -20.63
N SER A 435 -42.56 2.50 -19.78
CA SER A 435 -44.01 2.56 -19.93
C SER A 435 -44.59 2.57 -18.52
N SER A 436 -45.84 2.99 -18.38
CA SER A 436 -46.50 3.10 -17.07
C SER A 436 -46.49 1.77 -16.30
N ARG A 437 -46.61 0.62 -17.00
CA ARG A 437 -46.49 -0.72 -16.39
C ARG A 437 -45.12 -0.97 -15.78
N GLY A 438 -44.04 -0.64 -16.50
CA GLY A 438 -42.68 -0.89 -16.04
C GLY A 438 -42.24 0.05 -14.91
N ALA A 439 -42.75 1.28 -14.90
CA ALA A 439 -42.61 2.21 -13.80
C ALA A 439 -43.36 1.73 -12.54
N ASN A 440 -44.64 1.37 -12.66
CA ASN A 440 -45.44 0.85 -11.54
C ASN A 440 -44.86 -0.46 -10.97
N ALA A 441 -44.42 -1.39 -11.83
CA ALA A 441 -43.74 -2.60 -11.40
C ALA A 441 -42.46 -2.31 -10.61
N LEU A 442 -41.66 -1.32 -11.03
CA LEU A 442 -40.46 -0.91 -10.29
C LEU A 442 -40.80 -0.23 -8.97
N LYS A 443 -41.82 0.64 -8.95
CA LYS A 443 -42.33 1.31 -7.75
C LYS A 443 -42.80 0.30 -6.70
N GLU A 444 -43.52 -0.75 -7.12
CA GLU A 444 -43.95 -1.83 -6.23
C GLU A 444 -42.80 -2.72 -5.75
N ILE A 445 -41.80 -3.02 -6.58
CA ILE A 445 -40.59 -3.72 -6.13
C ILE A 445 -39.86 -2.91 -5.06
N LEU A 446 -39.72 -1.59 -5.25
CA LEU A 446 -39.09 -0.70 -4.28
C LEU A 446 -39.96 -0.51 -3.02
N ARG A 447 -41.29 -0.50 -3.14
CA ARG A 447 -42.21 -0.49 -1.98
C ARG A 447 -42.08 -1.77 -1.15
N LYS A 448 -42.07 -2.94 -1.79
CA LYS A 448 -41.88 -4.25 -1.14
C LYS A 448 -40.48 -4.39 -0.52
N TYR A 449 -39.44 -3.87 -1.17
CA TYR A 449 -38.09 -3.82 -0.62
C TYR A 449 -38.01 -2.89 0.60
N ARG A 450 -38.62 -1.70 0.53
CA ARG A 450 -38.69 -0.75 1.65
C ARG A 450 -39.52 -1.31 2.81
N SER A 451 -40.59 -2.07 2.57
CA SER A 451 -41.35 -2.69 3.67
C SER A 451 -40.59 -3.83 4.35
N SER A 452 -39.79 -4.63 3.62
CA SER A 452 -39.04 -5.75 4.20
C SER A 452 -37.70 -5.35 4.83
N SER A 453 -36.98 -4.38 4.24
CA SER A 453 -35.61 -4.00 4.64
C SER A 453 -35.50 -2.64 5.36
N ARG A 454 -36.60 -1.86 5.37
CA ARG A 454 -36.69 -0.44 5.78
C ARG A 454 -35.71 0.53 5.12
N GLN A 455 -34.87 0.08 4.17
CA GLN A 455 -34.07 0.96 3.31
C GLN A 455 -34.97 1.89 2.49
N CYS A 456 -34.65 3.19 2.52
CA CYS A 456 -35.40 4.24 1.84
C CYS A 456 -34.63 4.76 0.63
N VAL A 457 -35.21 4.63 -0.57
CA VAL A 457 -34.75 5.37 -1.76
C VAL A 457 -34.93 6.87 -1.54
N ASN A 458 -33.89 7.65 -1.80
CA ASN A 458 -33.97 9.11 -1.92
C ASN A 458 -34.36 9.47 -3.35
N PHE A 459 -35.64 9.76 -3.59
CA PHE A 459 -36.16 10.01 -4.92
C PHE A 459 -35.65 11.33 -5.55
N ASP A 460 -35.39 12.36 -4.74
CA ASP A 460 -34.81 13.64 -5.19
C ASP A 460 -33.43 13.53 -5.83
N LYS A 461 -32.59 12.64 -5.31
CA LYS A 461 -31.27 12.32 -5.86
C LYS A 461 -31.27 11.17 -6.87
N SER A 462 -32.40 10.47 -7.01
CA SER A 462 -32.55 9.36 -7.97
C SER A 462 -32.88 9.91 -9.37
N ILE A 463 -32.36 9.23 -10.40
CA ILE A 463 -32.35 9.75 -11.78
C ILE A 463 -32.77 8.67 -12.78
N VAL A 464 -33.73 8.99 -13.64
CA VAL A 464 -34.15 8.11 -14.76
C VAL A 464 -33.41 8.44 -16.06
N PHE A 465 -32.97 7.40 -16.76
CA PHE A 465 -32.35 7.47 -18.09
C PHE A 465 -33.18 6.65 -19.09
N PHE A 466 -33.62 7.32 -20.15
CA PHE A 466 -34.43 6.74 -21.23
C PHE A 466 -33.57 6.32 -22.43
N SER A 467 -34.05 5.35 -23.20
CA SER A 467 -33.45 5.04 -24.51
C SER A 467 -33.98 6.01 -25.58
N LYS A 468 -33.21 6.19 -26.67
CA LYS A 468 -33.54 7.14 -27.75
C LYS A 468 -34.88 6.91 -28.47
N ASN A 469 -35.53 5.78 -28.21
CA ASN A 469 -36.76 5.32 -28.84
C ASN A 469 -37.95 5.28 -27.85
N THR A 470 -37.83 5.90 -26.67
CA THR A 470 -38.97 6.12 -25.75
C THR A 470 -39.73 7.37 -26.18
N SER A 471 -41.06 7.30 -26.29
CA SER A 471 -41.90 8.47 -26.63
C SER A 471 -41.87 9.51 -25.50
N GLU A 472 -42.15 10.78 -25.80
CA GLU A 472 -42.16 11.82 -24.74
C GLU A 472 -43.34 11.63 -23.77
N MET A 473 -44.46 11.06 -24.25
CA MET A 473 -45.60 10.65 -23.43
C MET A 473 -45.19 9.56 -22.41
N ASP A 474 -44.48 8.52 -22.86
CA ASP A 474 -43.93 7.47 -21.97
C ASP A 474 -42.93 8.07 -20.97
N ARG A 475 -42.04 8.97 -21.41
CA ARG A 475 -41.03 9.62 -20.54
C ARG A 475 -41.72 10.39 -19.42
N ASN A 476 -42.70 11.21 -19.74
CA ASN A 476 -43.45 12.01 -18.77
C ASN A 476 -44.27 11.13 -17.81
N SER A 477 -44.91 10.07 -18.32
CA SER A 477 -45.62 9.08 -17.50
C SER A 477 -44.68 8.39 -16.49
N VAL A 478 -43.50 7.94 -16.93
CA VAL A 478 -42.51 7.28 -16.06
C VAL A 478 -41.93 8.24 -15.01
N ILE A 479 -41.64 9.50 -15.38
CA ILE A 479 -41.17 10.54 -14.45
C ILE A 479 -42.22 10.78 -13.35
N SER A 480 -43.48 10.99 -13.73
CA SER A 480 -44.59 11.21 -12.80
C SER A 480 -44.81 10.01 -11.86
N ILE A 481 -44.84 8.79 -12.40
CA ILE A 481 -45.05 7.57 -11.60
C ILE A 481 -43.91 7.35 -10.60
N LEU A 482 -42.66 7.52 -11.01
CA LEU A 482 -41.49 7.24 -10.14
C LEU A 482 -41.12 8.40 -9.21
N GLY A 483 -41.51 9.64 -9.51
CA GLY A 483 -41.14 10.82 -8.72
C GLY A 483 -39.63 11.15 -8.77
N VAL A 484 -38.95 10.82 -9.87
CA VAL A 484 -37.49 10.97 -10.05
C VAL A 484 -37.15 11.99 -11.13
N ARG A 485 -36.00 12.65 -10.97
CA ARG A 485 -35.52 13.64 -11.95
C ARG A 485 -35.07 12.94 -13.23
N SER A 486 -35.31 13.53 -14.40
CA SER A 486 -34.74 13.05 -15.66
C SER A 486 -33.52 13.89 -16.04
N SER A 487 -32.45 13.24 -16.51
CA SER A 487 -31.22 13.92 -16.91
C SER A 487 -30.85 13.57 -18.34
N ASN A 488 -30.83 14.59 -19.21
CA ASN A 488 -30.42 14.46 -20.61
C ASN A 488 -28.87 14.50 -20.77
N ASN A 489 -28.13 14.79 -19.69
CA ASN A 489 -26.68 15.03 -19.72
C ASN A 489 -25.86 13.85 -19.15
N PRO A 490 -24.57 13.73 -19.52
CA PRO A 490 -23.69 12.66 -19.06
C PRO A 490 -23.16 12.92 -17.64
N GLU A 491 -24.03 12.71 -16.66
CA GLU A 491 -23.63 12.60 -15.25
C GLU A 491 -22.70 11.40 -15.01
N ARG A 492 -22.23 11.23 -13.76
CA ARG A 492 -21.21 10.25 -13.41
C ARG A 492 -21.76 9.12 -12.54
N TYR A 493 -21.35 7.90 -12.85
CA TYR A 493 -21.54 6.70 -12.03
C TYR A 493 -20.17 6.17 -11.62
N LEU A 494 -19.98 5.89 -10.32
CA LEU A 494 -18.68 5.52 -9.73
C LEU A 494 -17.52 6.47 -10.13
N GLY A 495 -17.83 7.75 -10.40
CA GLY A 495 -16.87 8.77 -10.83
C GLY A 495 -16.48 8.76 -12.32
N LEU A 496 -17.04 7.88 -13.15
CA LEU A 496 -16.84 7.84 -14.62
C LEU A 496 -18.02 8.49 -15.36
N PRO A 497 -17.83 9.11 -16.54
CA PRO A 497 -18.91 9.69 -17.33
C PRO A 497 -19.83 8.62 -17.95
N ASN A 498 -21.14 8.76 -17.77
CA ASN A 498 -22.13 7.78 -18.25
C ASN A 498 -22.22 7.69 -19.78
N VAL A 499 -22.05 8.82 -20.48
CA VAL A 499 -21.98 8.88 -21.95
C VAL A 499 -20.83 9.79 -22.38
N VAL A 500 -19.91 9.26 -23.20
CA VAL A 500 -18.85 10.07 -23.82
C VAL A 500 -19.24 10.34 -25.27
N GLY A 501 -19.67 11.58 -25.53
CA GLY A 501 -20.11 12.05 -26.85
C GLY A 501 -18.98 12.32 -27.84
N ARG A 502 -19.28 13.06 -28.92
CA ARG A 502 -18.27 13.47 -29.93
C ARG A 502 -17.11 14.26 -29.29
N LYS A 503 -17.41 15.15 -28.34
CA LYS A 503 -16.45 16.00 -27.61
C LYS A 503 -15.71 15.26 -26.47
N LYS A 504 -14.96 14.21 -26.79
CA LYS A 504 -14.28 13.33 -25.81
C LYS A 504 -13.39 14.03 -24.78
N LYS A 505 -12.84 15.21 -25.09
CA LYS A 505 -11.93 15.97 -24.19
C LYS A 505 -12.66 16.53 -22.97
N GLU A 506 -13.83 17.14 -23.19
CA GLU A 506 -14.65 17.76 -22.13
C GLU A 506 -15.08 16.71 -21.09
N SER A 507 -15.44 15.51 -21.52
CA SER A 507 -15.84 14.38 -20.66
C SER A 507 -14.76 13.94 -19.64
N PHE A 508 -13.49 14.32 -19.81
CA PHE A 508 -12.38 13.96 -18.92
C PHE A 508 -11.71 15.15 -18.23
N GLN A 509 -12.14 16.40 -18.50
CA GLN A 509 -11.52 17.62 -17.97
C GLN A 509 -11.39 17.60 -16.43
N ILE A 510 -12.38 17.04 -15.73
CA ILE A 510 -12.38 16.79 -14.27
C ILE A 510 -11.10 16.11 -13.73
N LEU A 511 -10.42 15.26 -14.50
CA LEU A 511 -9.17 14.62 -14.06
C LEU A 511 -8.03 15.65 -13.99
N LYS A 512 -7.95 16.51 -15.00
CA LYS A 512 -6.98 17.61 -15.11
C LYS A 512 -7.25 18.68 -14.05
N ASP A 513 -8.51 18.96 -13.74
CA ASP A 513 -8.90 19.89 -12.67
C ASP A 513 -8.54 19.34 -11.28
N LYS A 514 -8.80 18.05 -11.03
CA LYS A 514 -8.35 17.36 -9.80
C LYS A 514 -6.83 17.34 -9.67
N MET A 515 -6.09 17.14 -10.77
CA MET A 515 -4.61 17.20 -10.76
C MET A 515 -4.09 18.61 -10.45
N LYS A 516 -4.68 19.66 -11.05
CA LYS A 516 -4.39 21.06 -10.69
C LYS A 516 -4.67 21.32 -9.21
N GLN A 517 -5.90 21.10 -8.76
CA GLN A 517 -6.30 21.32 -7.36
C GLN A 517 -5.36 20.64 -6.36
N ARG A 518 -4.92 19.40 -6.66
CA ARG A 518 -3.93 18.69 -5.83
C ARG A 518 -2.55 19.32 -5.89
N ILE A 519 -2.07 19.78 -7.05
CA ILE A 519 -0.83 20.56 -7.16
C ILE A 519 -0.94 21.85 -6.34
N ASP A 520 -2.01 22.63 -6.51
CA ASP A 520 -2.18 23.94 -5.87
C ASP A 520 -2.11 23.81 -4.34
N HIS A 521 -2.87 22.86 -3.76
CA HIS A 521 -2.87 22.56 -2.31
C HIS A 521 -1.51 22.09 -1.74
N TRP A 522 -0.59 21.61 -2.59
CA TRP A 522 0.73 21.09 -2.19
C TRP A 522 1.90 22.00 -2.60
N SER A 523 1.70 22.88 -3.57
CA SER A 523 2.72 23.81 -4.08
C SER A 523 3.12 24.91 -3.08
N THR A 524 2.27 25.15 -2.08
CA THR A 524 2.55 25.99 -0.90
C THR A 524 3.58 25.36 0.05
N ARG A 525 3.83 24.05 -0.06
CA ARG A 525 4.57 23.23 0.93
C ARG A 525 6.05 23.01 0.57
N HIS A 526 6.62 23.85 -0.30
CA HIS A 526 8.05 23.93 -0.61
C HIS A 526 8.77 22.58 -0.85
N LEU A 527 8.08 21.61 -1.48
CA LEU A 527 8.57 20.23 -1.64
C LEU A 527 9.95 20.13 -2.30
N SER A 528 10.84 19.36 -1.67
CA SER A 528 12.10 18.90 -2.23
C SER A 528 11.87 18.11 -3.54
N GLN A 529 12.87 18.04 -4.42
CA GLN A 529 12.76 17.25 -5.67
C GLN A 529 12.51 15.75 -5.39
N GLY A 530 12.97 15.23 -4.25
CA GLY A 530 12.60 13.90 -3.76
C GLY A 530 11.11 13.79 -3.43
N GLY A 531 10.57 14.74 -2.65
CA GLY A 531 9.14 14.84 -2.36
C GLY A 531 8.28 14.97 -3.62
N LYS A 532 8.76 15.70 -4.64
CA LYS A 532 8.09 15.81 -5.95
C LYS A 532 8.07 14.50 -6.72
N GLU A 533 9.14 13.70 -6.71
CA GLU A 533 9.16 12.38 -7.38
C GLU A 533 8.05 11.47 -6.79
N ILE A 534 7.95 11.47 -5.46
CA ILE A 534 6.95 10.71 -4.70
C ILE A 534 5.54 11.24 -4.97
N PHE A 535 5.32 12.56 -4.88
CA PHE A 535 4.01 13.18 -5.11
C PHE A 535 3.48 12.91 -6.53
N ILE A 536 4.34 13.03 -7.55
CA ILE A 536 3.97 12.69 -8.93
C ILE A 536 3.53 11.23 -9.02
N LYS A 537 4.36 10.28 -8.55
CA LYS A 537 4.11 8.84 -8.71
C LYS A 537 2.92 8.32 -7.89
N SER A 538 2.80 8.75 -6.65
CA SER A 538 1.81 8.24 -5.69
C SER A 538 0.46 8.93 -5.78
N ILE A 539 0.42 10.21 -6.21
CA ILE A 539 -0.83 10.99 -6.26
C ILE A 539 -1.19 11.35 -7.71
N LEU A 540 -0.35 12.12 -8.43
CA LEU A 540 -0.73 12.63 -9.75
C LEU A 540 -0.91 11.53 -10.80
N GLN A 541 -0.01 10.54 -10.84
CA GLN A 541 -0.09 9.39 -11.74
C GLN A 541 -1.10 8.33 -11.27
N ALA A 542 -1.62 8.43 -10.05
CA ALA A 542 -2.70 7.58 -9.56
C ALA A 542 -4.09 8.08 -10.03
N ILE A 543 -4.34 9.40 -9.97
CA ILE A 543 -5.65 10.03 -10.32
C ILE A 543 -6.29 9.50 -11.62
N PRO A 544 -5.60 9.44 -12.79
CA PRO A 544 -6.23 8.98 -14.03
C PRO A 544 -6.32 7.44 -14.15
N THR A 545 -5.66 6.66 -13.28
CA THR A 545 -5.50 5.20 -13.43
C THR A 545 -6.85 4.47 -13.53
N TYR A 546 -7.84 4.88 -12.74
CA TYR A 546 -9.17 4.25 -12.76
C TYR A 546 -9.92 4.50 -14.07
N THR A 547 -9.90 5.73 -14.59
CA THR A 547 -10.51 6.07 -15.88
C THR A 547 -9.76 5.41 -17.05
N MET A 548 -8.43 5.41 -17.02
CA MET A 548 -7.59 4.72 -18.01
C MET A 548 -7.82 3.21 -18.06
N ALA A 549 -8.18 2.58 -16.94
CA ALA A 549 -8.54 1.16 -16.90
C ALA A 549 -9.86 0.86 -17.63
N CYS A 550 -10.68 1.85 -17.97
CA CYS A 550 -11.99 1.68 -18.64
C CYS A 550 -12.08 2.35 -20.02
N PHE A 551 -11.29 3.41 -20.27
CA PHE A 551 -11.29 4.19 -21.50
C PHE A 551 -9.88 4.50 -21.98
N LEU A 552 -9.71 4.56 -23.30
CA LEU A 552 -8.53 5.12 -23.96
C LEU A 552 -8.71 6.64 -24.06
N LEU A 553 -7.92 7.37 -23.29
CA LEU A 553 -7.93 8.83 -23.29
C LEU A 553 -7.33 9.37 -24.61
N PRO A 554 -7.75 10.55 -25.09
CA PRO A 554 -7.14 11.18 -26.27
C PRO A 554 -5.63 11.44 -26.06
N LYS A 555 -4.79 11.14 -27.06
CA LYS A 555 -3.33 11.40 -27.01
C LYS A 555 -3.00 12.85 -26.61
N THR A 556 -3.78 13.82 -27.09
CA THR A 556 -3.67 15.24 -26.74
C THR A 556 -3.99 15.53 -25.27
N PHE A 557 -5.00 14.86 -24.70
CA PHE A 557 -5.33 14.99 -23.27
C PHE A 557 -4.23 14.37 -22.39
N CYS A 558 -3.65 13.23 -22.81
CA CYS A 558 -2.47 12.65 -22.16
C CYS A 558 -1.29 13.64 -22.15
N ALA A 559 -0.98 14.27 -23.29
CA ALA A 559 0.07 15.28 -23.37
C ALA A 559 -0.20 16.52 -22.49
N GLU A 560 -1.46 16.93 -22.31
CA GLU A 560 -1.83 18.02 -21.40
C GLU A 560 -1.58 17.68 -19.93
N ILE A 561 -1.94 16.47 -19.47
CA ILE A 561 -1.66 16.06 -18.08
C ILE A 561 -0.17 15.78 -17.86
N GLU A 562 0.56 15.32 -18.88
CA GLU A 562 2.03 15.22 -18.86
C GLU A 562 2.70 16.59 -18.77
N SER A 563 2.24 17.60 -19.53
CA SER A 563 2.73 18.99 -19.41
C SER A 563 2.51 19.57 -18.01
N ILE A 564 1.39 19.24 -17.35
CA ILE A 564 1.11 19.67 -15.96
C ILE A 564 2.10 19.02 -14.98
N MET A 565 2.37 17.72 -15.11
CA MET A 565 3.37 17.05 -14.26
C MET A 565 4.79 17.55 -14.51
N ALA A 566 5.17 17.81 -15.77
CA ALA A 566 6.48 18.37 -16.14
C ALA A 566 6.70 19.77 -15.55
N LYS A 567 5.71 20.65 -15.66
CA LYS A 567 5.75 21.99 -15.07
C LYS A 567 5.89 21.93 -13.55
N PHE A 568 5.09 21.10 -12.88
CA PHE A 568 5.18 20.90 -11.43
C PHE A 568 6.54 20.35 -10.99
N TRP A 569 7.15 19.45 -11.76
CA TRP A 569 8.48 18.90 -11.50
C TRP A 569 9.56 19.99 -11.54
N TRP A 570 9.65 20.77 -12.62
CA TRP A 570 10.71 21.78 -12.80
C TRP A 570 10.50 23.09 -12.04
N GLN A 571 9.26 23.40 -11.64
CA GLN A 571 8.87 24.56 -10.82
C GLN A 571 9.71 24.71 -9.53
N LYS A 572 10.12 25.94 -9.19
CA LYS A 572 10.90 26.24 -7.96
C LYS A 572 10.08 26.74 -6.76
N GLY A 573 8.80 27.05 -6.94
CA GLY A 573 7.87 27.51 -5.89
C GLY A 573 6.51 27.85 -6.50
N TYR A 574 5.48 28.13 -5.70
CA TYR A 574 4.15 28.47 -6.24
C TYR A 574 4.23 29.65 -7.23
N GLY A 575 3.50 29.56 -8.35
CA GLY A 575 3.55 30.52 -9.48
C GLY A 575 4.86 30.58 -10.29
N LYS A 576 6.03 30.31 -9.69
CA LYS A 576 7.35 30.52 -10.30
C LYS A 576 7.68 29.49 -11.39
N LYS A 577 7.92 29.95 -12.63
CA LYS A 577 8.38 29.10 -13.76
C LYS A 577 9.67 28.36 -13.41
N GLY A 578 9.78 27.12 -13.87
CA GLY A 578 11.00 26.32 -13.82
C GLY A 578 11.88 26.52 -15.04
N ILE A 579 13.10 25.96 -15.00
CA ILE A 579 13.89 25.68 -16.21
C ILE A 579 13.68 24.20 -16.51
N ASP A 580 13.13 23.90 -17.69
CA ASP A 580 12.98 22.53 -18.17
C ASP A 580 14.35 22.05 -18.70
N TRP A 581 14.97 21.10 -18.00
CA TRP A 581 16.32 20.61 -18.34
C TRP A 581 16.32 19.49 -19.38
N CYS A 582 15.25 18.69 -19.44
CA CYS A 582 15.03 17.67 -20.46
C CYS A 582 13.54 17.45 -20.69
N GLU A 583 13.21 16.74 -21.77
CA GLU A 583 11.83 16.34 -22.07
C GLU A 583 11.23 15.44 -20.98
N TRP A 584 9.90 15.52 -20.83
CA TRP A 584 9.12 14.59 -20.01
C TRP A 584 9.31 13.12 -20.43
N ARG A 585 9.53 12.87 -21.73
CA ARG A 585 9.79 11.52 -22.27
C ARG A 585 11.04 10.89 -21.65
N THR A 586 12.12 11.65 -21.50
CA THR A 586 13.37 11.21 -20.85
C THR A 586 13.14 10.85 -19.39
N LEU A 587 12.32 11.62 -18.67
CA LEU A 587 11.95 11.32 -17.27
C LEU A 587 11.10 10.04 -17.15
N CYS A 588 10.39 9.66 -18.22
CA CYS A 588 9.57 8.45 -18.29
C CYS A 588 10.33 7.16 -18.63
N THR A 589 11.60 7.21 -19.02
CA THR A 589 12.41 5.99 -19.22
C THR A 589 12.71 5.30 -17.88
N LEU A 590 13.15 4.03 -17.93
CA LEU A 590 13.40 3.26 -16.71
C LEU A 590 14.57 3.85 -15.91
N LYS A 591 14.49 3.79 -14.56
CA LYS A 591 15.61 4.18 -13.69
C LYS A 591 16.91 3.42 -13.99
N GLU A 592 16.80 2.18 -14.46
CA GLU A 592 17.94 1.35 -14.93
C GLU A 592 18.68 1.93 -16.14
N ILE A 593 18.05 2.78 -16.97
CA ILE A 593 18.65 3.36 -18.19
C ILE A 593 18.75 4.88 -18.11
N GLY A 594 18.77 5.43 -16.88
CA GLY A 594 18.98 6.84 -16.62
C GLY A 594 17.72 7.72 -16.64
N GLY A 595 16.52 7.15 -16.72
CA GLY A 595 15.28 7.91 -16.47
C GLY A 595 14.95 8.07 -14.99
N LEU A 596 13.78 8.64 -14.69
CA LEU A 596 13.21 8.63 -13.33
C LEU A 596 12.11 7.57 -13.16
N GLY A 597 11.67 6.89 -14.23
CA GLY A 597 10.58 5.92 -14.16
C GLY A 597 9.23 6.56 -13.83
N PHE A 598 8.96 7.78 -14.32
CA PHE A 598 7.59 8.26 -14.42
C PHE A 598 6.84 7.49 -15.53
N ARG A 599 5.52 7.39 -15.46
CA ARG A 599 4.72 6.73 -16.50
C ARG A 599 4.43 7.67 -17.65
N ASN A 600 4.63 7.21 -18.88
CA ASN A 600 3.99 7.80 -20.06
C ASN A 600 2.50 7.42 -20.04
N MET A 601 1.64 8.43 -20.12
CA MET A 601 0.21 8.30 -19.90
C MET A 601 -0.49 7.54 -21.03
N CYS A 602 -0.03 7.68 -22.29
CA CYS A 602 -0.56 6.91 -23.41
C CYS A 602 -0.23 5.40 -23.30
N GLN A 603 1.05 5.06 -23.09
CA GLN A 603 1.49 3.67 -22.94
C GLN A 603 0.87 3.01 -21.70
N PHE A 604 0.81 3.72 -20.57
CA PHE A 604 0.22 3.21 -19.33
C PHE A 604 -1.29 2.96 -19.48
N ASN A 605 -2.01 3.83 -20.21
CA ASN A 605 -3.42 3.61 -20.53
C ASN A 605 -3.63 2.31 -21.33
N ILE A 606 -2.79 2.03 -22.33
CA ILE A 606 -2.89 0.80 -23.14
C ILE A 606 -2.57 -0.44 -22.28
N ALA A 607 -1.55 -0.38 -21.42
CA ALA A 607 -1.20 -1.48 -20.50
C ALA A 607 -2.29 -1.76 -19.43
N LEU A 608 -3.07 -0.75 -19.02
CA LEU A 608 -4.25 -0.93 -18.16
C LEU A 608 -5.43 -1.55 -18.92
N LEU A 609 -5.65 -1.16 -20.18
CA LEU A 609 -6.69 -1.73 -21.04
C LEU A 609 -6.37 -3.19 -21.42
N ALA A 610 -5.10 -3.53 -21.62
CA ALA A 610 -4.65 -4.91 -21.82
C ALA A 610 -5.03 -5.82 -20.64
N LYS A 611 -4.98 -5.33 -19.39
CA LYS A 611 -5.47 -6.07 -18.22
C LYS A 611 -6.96 -6.41 -18.29
N LYS A 612 -7.77 -5.58 -18.96
CA LYS A 612 -9.20 -5.87 -19.22
C LYS A 612 -9.38 -6.86 -20.37
N GLY A 613 -8.62 -6.73 -21.46
CA GLY A 613 -8.63 -7.69 -22.57
C GLY A 613 -8.20 -9.10 -22.12
N TRP A 614 -7.13 -9.21 -21.34
CA TRP A 614 -6.70 -10.46 -20.69
C TRP A 614 -7.82 -11.10 -19.84
N ARG A 615 -8.64 -10.28 -19.14
CA ARG A 615 -9.81 -10.78 -18.40
C ARG A 615 -10.95 -11.25 -19.31
N LEU A 616 -11.13 -10.72 -20.52
CA LEU A 616 -12.10 -11.28 -21.47
C LEU A 616 -11.69 -12.67 -21.96
N ILE A 617 -10.39 -12.87 -22.15
CA ILE A 617 -9.81 -14.13 -22.62
C ILE A 617 -9.89 -15.20 -21.52
N ASN A 618 -9.53 -14.85 -20.28
CA ASN A 618 -9.45 -15.82 -19.16
C ASN A 618 -10.78 -16.03 -18.40
N TYR A 619 -11.80 -15.16 -18.62
CA TYR A 619 -13.11 -15.27 -17.96
C TYR A 619 -14.27 -15.01 -18.95
N PRO A 620 -14.42 -15.88 -19.98
CA PRO A 620 -15.41 -15.68 -21.06
C PRO A 620 -16.86 -15.67 -20.57
N ASP A 621 -17.17 -16.36 -19.47
CA ASP A 621 -18.51 -16.46 -18.88
C ASP A 621 -18.90 -15.27 -17.99
N SER A 622 -17.95 -14.37 -17.70
CA SER A 622 -18.24 -13.15 -16.96
C SER A 622 -19.27 -12.29 -17.71
N LEU A 623 -20.16 -11.61 -16.98
CA LEU A 623 -21.24 -10.83 -17.57
C LEU A 623 -20.72 -9.83 -18.63
N LEU A 624 -19.59 -9.17 -18.34
CA LEU A 624 -18.93 -8.26 -19.28
C LEU A 624 -18.47 -8.97 -20.56
N ALA A 625 -17.84 -10.14 -20.46
CA ALA A 625 -17.38 -10.89 -21.62
C ALA A 625 -18.55 -11.42 -22.46
N ARG A 626 -19.60 -11.96 -21.83
CA ARG A 626 -20.83 -12.40 -22.51
C ARG A 626 -21.53 -11.25 -23.24
N VAL A 627 -21.61 -10.07 -22.61
CA VAL A 627 -22.18 -8.85 -23.22
C VAL A 627 -21.36 -8.35 -24.40
N LEU A 628 -20.03 -8.31 -24.28
CA LEU A 628 -19.15 -7.84 -25.36
C LEU A 628 -19.06 -8.84 -26.52
N LYS A 629 -18.94 -10.15 -26.24
CA LYS A 629 -18.95 -11.22 -27.25
C LYS A 629 -20.21 -11.12 -28.10
N ALA A 630 -21.38 -11.18 -27.47
CA ALA A 630 -22.67 -11.12 -28.15
C ALA A 630 -22.95 -9.79 -28.89
N LYS A 631 -22.14 -8.74 -28.68
CA LYS A 631 -22.30 -7.44 -29.37
C LYS A 631 -21.27 -7.17 -30.47
N TYR A 632 -20.03 -7.65 -30.31
CA TYR A 632 -18.89 -7.25 -31.17
C TYR A 632 -18.09 -8.41 -31.77
N PHE A 633 -18.20 -9.63 -31.21
CA PHE A 633 -17.49 -10.81 -31.71
C PHE A 633 -18.29 -12.10 -31.46
N PRO A 634 -19.56 -12.19 -31.94
CA PRO A 634 -20.44 -13.31 -31.57
C PRO A 634 -19.89 -14.67 -32.03
N ASN A 635 -19.32 -14.70 -33.24
CA ASN A 635 -18.87 -15.91 -33.93
C ASN A 635 -17.34 -16.14 -33.80
N SER A 636 -16.65 -15.38 -32.94
CA SER A 636 -15.20 -15.50 -32.76
C SER A 636 -14.77 -15.27 -31.31
N ASN A 637 -13.46 -15.14 -31.08
CA ASN A 637 -12.87 -14.80 -29.78
C ASN A 637 -12.37 -13.34 -29.78
N PHE A 638 -11.95 -12.82 -28.61
CA PHE A 638 -11.52 -11.42 -28.50
C PHE A 638 -10.28 -11.08 -29.36
N LEU A 639 -9.32 -11.99 -29.51
CA LEU A 639 -8.14 -11.78 -30.36
C LEU A 639 -8.54 -11.80 -31.85
N ASN A 640 -9.47 -12.66 -32.25
CA ASN A 640 -9.99 -12.74 -33.62
C ASN A 640 -11.18 -11.79 -33.86
N SER A 641 -11.31 -10.74 -33.03
CA SER A 641 -12.33 -9.70 -33.21
C SER A 641 -11.86 -8.57 -34.13
N GLN A 642 -12.78 -8.08 -34.95
CA GLN A 642 -12.65 -6.82 -35.70
C GLN A 642 -13.24 -5.67 -34.89
N LEU A 643 -12.89 -4.43 -35.24
CA LEU A 643 -13.40 -3.25 -34.53
C LEU A 643 -14.89 -2.98 -34.86
N GLY A 644 -15.30 -3.21 -36.12
CA GLY A 644 -16.64 -2.94 -36.64
C GLY A 644 -16.93 -1.45 -36.87
N ASN A 645 -18.05 -1.16 -37.54
CA ASN A 645 -18.35 0.18 -38.06
C ASN A 645 -18.86 1.16 -36.98
N LEU A 646 -19.57 0.65 -35.95
CA LEU A 646 -20.13 1.46 -34.85
C LEU A 646 -19.66 0.97 -33.45
N PRO A 647 -18.34 1.03 -33.16
CA PRO A 647 -17.80 0.58 -31.88
C PRO A 647 -18.07 1.61 -30.77
N SER A 648 -18.56 1.17 -29.60
CA SER A 648 -18.59 2.05 -28.42
C SER A 648 -17.17 2.47 -27.99
N LEU A 649 -17.05 3.58 -27.26
CA LEU A 649 -15.74 4.05 -26.80
C LEU A 649 -15.02 2.98 -25.97
N THR A 650 -15.72 2.31 -25.05
CA THR A 650 -15.18 1.21 -24.24
C THR A 650 -14.68 0.05 -25.11
N TRP A 651 -15.44 -0.35 -26.13
CA TRP A 651 -14.99 -1.41 -27.05
C TRP A 651 -13.76 -1.00 -27.83
N ARG A 652 -13.76 0.19 -28.45
CA ARG A 652 -12.58 0.74 -29.16
C ARG A 652 -11.36 0.85 -28.24
N SER A 653 -11.57 1.20 -26.97
CA SER A 653 -10.50 1.29 -25.97
C SER A 653 -9.88 -0.09 -25.68
N MET A 654 -10.71 -1.09 -25.40
CA MET A 654 -10.23 -2.45 -25.13
C MET A 654 -9.59 -3.08 -26.38
N TRP A 655 -10.17 -2.86 -27.57
CA TRP A 655 -9.67 -3.38 -28.83
C TRP A 655 -8.28 -2.84 -29.21
N VAL A 656 -7.96 -1.57 -28.89
CA VAL A 656 -6.60 -1.02 -29.09
C VAL A 656 -5.53 -1.78 -28.28
N ALA A 657 -5.88 -2.42 -27.17
CA ALA A 657 -4.95 -3.26 -26.41
C ALA A 657 -4.72 -4.66 -26.99
N LYS A 658 -5.43 -5.04 -28.08
CA LYS A 658 -5.28 -6.33 -28.77
C LYS A 658 -3.84 -6.60 -29.22
N GLY A 659 -3.18 -5.62 -29.85
CA GLY A 659 -1.81 -5.78 -30.36
C GLY A 659 -0.80 -6.10 -29.24
N LEU A 660 -0.82 -5.32 -28.15
CA LEU A 660 0.02 -5.57 -26.97
C LEU A 660 -0.26 -6.92 -26.31
N LEU A 661 -1.51 -7.39 -26.36
CA LEU A 661 -1.85 -8.74 -25.90
C LEU A 661 -1.23 -9.78 -26.83
N CYS A 662 -1.38 -9.70 -28.15
CA CYS A 662 -0.74 -10.63 -29.09
C CYS A 662 0.79 -10.72 -28.89
N SER A 663 1.50 -9.60 -28.77
CA SER A 663 2.98 -9.60 -28.56
C SER A 663 3.42 -10.13 -27.19
N GLY A 664 2.61 -9.92 -26.14
CA GLY A 664 2.94 -10.33 -24.77
C GLY A 664 2.38 -11.69 -24.34
N MET A 665 1.51 -12.30 -25.17
CA MET A 665 0.91 -13.61 -24.91
C MET A 665 1.73 -14.74 -25.51
N GLY A 666 1.54 -15.93 -24.96
CA GLY A 666 2.14 -17.15 -25.48
C GLY A 666 1.55 -18.39 -24.83
N TRP A 667 2.16 -19.53 -25.07
CA TRP A 667 1.73 -20.82 -24.53
C TRP A 667 2.71 -21.39 -23.50
N ARG A 668 2.19 -22.26 -22.63
CA ARG A 668 2.97 -23.31 -21.96
C ARG A 668 2.63 -24.61 -22.65
N VAL A 669 3.65 -25.24 -23.23
CA VAL A 669 3.55 -26.55 -23.87
C VAL A 669 3.10 -27.57 -22.84
N ARG A 670 2.18 -28.44 -23.25
CA ARG A 670 1.83 -29.67 -22.53
C ARG A 670 1.74 -30.85 -23.49
N ARG A 671 0.69 -30.90 -24.29
CA ARG A 671 0.56 -31.87 -25.39
C ARG A 671 1.10 -31.33 -26.72
N GLY A 672 1.20 -30.00 -26.87
CA GLY A 672 1.71 -29.36 -28.09
C GLY A 672 0.78 -29.42 -29.31
N THR A 673 -0.35 -30.14 -29.21
CA THR A 673 -1.33 -30.42 -30.28
C THR A 673 -2.10 -29.21 -30.81
N GLU A 674 -2.00 -28.06 -30.16
CA GLU A 674 -2.73 -26.82 -30.49
C GLU A 674 -1.78 -25.64 -30.73
N ILE A 675 -0.47 -25.88 -30.79
CA ILE A 675 0.58 -24.86 -30.83
C ILE A 675 1.35 -25.03 -32.13
N SER A 676 1.34 -24.01 -33.00
CA SER A 676 2.24 -23.98 -34.16
C SER A 676 3.69 -23.88 -33.69
N VAL A 677 4.59 -24.66 -34.29
CA VAL A 677 6.03 -24.48 -34.03
C VAL A 677 6.48 -23.09 -34.47
N TRP A 678 5.98 -22.59 -35.60
CA TRP A 678 6.56 -21.47 -36.33
C TRP A 678 5.79 -20.14 -36.19
N ASP A 679 4.54 -20.18 -35.73
CA ASP A 679 3.63 -19.02 -35.73
C ASP A 679 3.08 -18.69 -34.32
N ASP A 680 3.27 -19.56 -33.33
CA ASP A 680 2.90 -19.33 -31.93
C ASP A 680 4.12 -18.96 -31.07
N HIS A 681 3.92 -18.07 -30.10
CA HIS A 681 4.95 -17.75 -29.11
C HIS A 681 4.91 -18.74 -27.93
N TRP A 682 5.85 -19.69 -27.85
CA TRP A 682 5.85 -20.68 -26.76
C TRP A 682 7.20 -20.88 -26.05
N ILE A 683 8.33 -20.63 -26.71
CA ILE A 683 9.66 -20.63 -26.07
C ILE A 683 9.83 -19.39 -25.16
N PRO A 684 10.27 -19.53 -23.90
CA PRO A 684 10.55 -18.39 -23.03
C PRO A 684 11.74 -17.54 -23.51
N GLY A 685 11.56 -16.22 -23.61
CA GLY A 685 12.67 -15.27 -23.79
C GLY A 685 13.24 -15.11 -25.20
N LYS A 686 12.68 -15.77 -26.22
CA LYS A 686 12.93 -15.54 -27.66
C LYS A 686 11.70 -14.93 -28.34
N GLU A 687 11.87 -14.20 -29.43
CA GLU A 687 10.79 -13.65 -30.28
C GLU A 687 10.66 -14.50 -31.56
N ILE A 688 9.59 -14.36 -32.37
CA ILE A 688 9.37 -15.22 -33.57
C ILE A 688 10.32 -14.89 -34.73
N ASP A 689 10.76 -13.63 -34.85
CA ASP A 689 11.66 -13.21 -35.94
C ASP A 689 13.10 -13.75 -35.77
N ASP A 690 13.40 -14.33 -34.60
CA ASP A 690 14.73 -14.74 -34.15
C ASP A 690 15.04 -16.24 -34.41
N TRP A 691 14.29 -16.89 -35.33
CA TRP A 691 14.26 -18.35 -35.55
C TRP A 691 15.08 -18.84 -36.76
N GLY A 692 15.67 -17.93 -37.54
CA GLY A 692 16.46 -18.26 -38.74
C GLY A 692 15.62 -18.74 -39.93
N HIS A 693 16.25 -19.38 -40.90
CA HIS A 693 15.56 -19.91 -42.09
C HIS A 693 14.63 -21.07 -41.69
N ARG A 694 13.34 -20.99 -42.06
CA ARG A 694 12.36 -22.07 -41.90
C ARG A 694 12.77 -23.30 -42.74
N ILE A 695 13.52 -24.23 -42.15
CA ILE A 695 13.91 -25.50 -42.79
C ILE A 695 12.64 -26.34 -43.03
N LYS A 696 12.47 -26.86 -44.25
CA LYS A 696 11.25 -27.61 -44.67
C LYS A 696 11.20 -29.06 -44.12
N ASN A 697 11.47 -29.25 -42.83
CA ASN A 697 11.52 -30.56 -42.16
C ASN A 697 10.13 -31.19 -41.86
N GLY A 698 9.06 -30.75 -42.52
CA GLY A 698 7.69 -31.27 -42.34
C GLY A 698 6.97 -30.93 -41.02
N VAL A 699 7.72 -30.66 -39.94
CA VAL A 699 7.26 -30.27 -38.61
C VAL A 699 6.35 -29.04 -38.64
N LYS A 700 5.16 -29.13 -38.03
CA LYS A 700 4.14 -28.08 -37.95
C LYS A 700 3.71 -27.77 -36.52
N LEU A 701 3.48 -28.79 -35.70
CA LEU A 701 2.96 -28.67 -34.33
C LEU A 701 4.02 -29.04 -33.30
N VAL A 702 3.94 -28.45 -32.11
CA VAL A 702 4.89 -28.77 -31.03
C VAL A 702 4.78 -30.23 -30.59
N ALA A 703 3.61 -30.86 -30.80
CA ALA A 703 3.39 -32.29 -30.62
C ALA A 703 4.33 -33.17 -31.48
N ASP A 704 4.66 -32.74 -32.70
CA ASP A 704 5.50 -33.51 -33.63
C ASP A 704 6.89 -33.79 -33.04
N LEU A 705 7.37 -32.86 -32.20
CA LEU A 705 8.68 -32.83 -31.55
C LEU A 705 8.68 -33.50 -30.16
N ILE A 706 7.53 -33.92 -29.64
CA ILE A 706 7.36 -34.61 -28.35
C ILE A 706 7.28 -36.12 -28.59
N ASP A 707 7.96 -36.90 -27.76
CA ASP A 707 7.63 -38.30 -27.51
C ASP A 707 6.51 -38.34 -26.46
N ALA A 708 5.34 -38.83 -26.87
CA ALA A 708 4.14 -38.85 -26.05
C ALA A 708 4.09 -40.01 -25.05
N GLU A 709 4.88 -41.07 -25.25
CA GLU A 709 4.94 -42.23 -24.36
C GLU A 709 5.89 -41.95 -23.21
N ASN A 710 7.11 -41.50 -23.52
CA ASN A 710 8.13 -41.19 -22.51
C ASN A 710 8.00 -39.78 -21.92
N SER A 711 7.13 -38.92 -22.49
CA SER A 711 6.98 -37.50 -22.11
C SER A 711 8.29 -36.69 -22.19
N VAL A 712 9.12 -36.98 -23.20
CA VAL A 712 10.39 -36.30 -23.46
C VAL A 712 10.40 -35.60 -24.83
N TRP A 713 11.38 -34.73 -25.05
CA TRP A 713 11.60 -34.12 -26.36
C TRP A 713 12.39 -35.08 -27.28
N LYS A 714 12.08 -35.07 -28.59
CA LYS A 714 12.82 -35.81 -29.62
C LYS A 714 14.14 -35.10 -29.94
N THR A 715 15.10 -35.15 -29.01
CA THR A 715 16.35 -34.37 -28.97
C THR A 715 17.04 -34.20 -30.32
N GLU A 716 17.26 -35.28 -31.07
CA GLU A 716 17.95 -35.23 -32.38
C GLU A 716 17.10 -34.60 -33.49
N LEU A 717 15.76 -34.67 -33.43
CA LEU A 717 14.89 -33.94 -34.34
C LEU A 717 14.89 -32.43 -34.02
N VAL A 718 14.98 -32.07 -32.74
CA VAL A 718 15.10 -30.68 -32.27
C VAL A 718 16.41 -30.06 -32.75
N LYS A 719 17.56 -30.72 -32.50
CA LYS A 719 18.88 -30.25 -32.95
C LYS A 719 19.03 -30.16 -34.49
N ARG A 720 18.25 -30.96 -35.24
CA ARG A 720 18.19 -30.90 -36.72
C ARG A 720 17.24 -29.83 -37.27
N THR A 721 16.41 -29.21 -36.44
CA THR A 721 15.35 -28.28 -36.86
C THR A 721 15.61 -26.84 -36.41
N PHE A 722 16.41 -26.63 -35.36
CA PHE A 722 16.73 -25.30 -34.82
C PHE A 722 18.24 -25.09 -34.64
N THR A 723 18.66 -23.83 -34.59
CA THR A 723 20.02 -23.44 -34.19
C THR A 723 20.32 -23.89 -32.75
N ALA A 724 21.59 -24.11 -32.43
CA ALA A 724 22.02 -24.63 -31.13
C ALA A 724 21.48 -23.81 -29.93
N ASP A 725 21.44 -22.48 -30.04
CA ASP A 725 20.96 -21.58 -28.98
C ASP A 725 19.43 -21.63 -28.74
N ILE A 726 18.68 -22.07 -29.75
CA ILE A 726 17.24 -22.31 -29.67
C ILE A 726 17.01 -23.75 -29.19
N ALA A 727 17.73 -24.73 -29.76
CA ALA A 727 17.64 -26.14 -29.37
C ALA A 727 17.98 -26.36 -27.88
N GLU A 728 18.96 -25.64 -27.32
CA GLU A 728 19.24 -25.71 -25.88
C GLU A 728 18.04 -25.22 -25.05
N LYS A 729 17.53 -24.01 -25.33
CA LYS A 729 16.37 -23.41 -24.63
C LYS A 729 15.08 -24.20 -24.80
N PHE A 730 14.95 -24.90 -25.91
CA PHE A 730 13.86 -25.82 -26.21
C PHE A 730 13.89 -27.01 -25.25
N LEU A 731 15.04 -27.67 -25.10
CA LEU A 731 15.23 -28.84 -24.22
C LEU A 731 15.11 -28.47 -22.72
N GLN A 732 15.34 -27.21 -22.36
CA GLN A 732 15.11 -26.67 -21.01
C GLN A 732 13.61 -26.49 -20.63
N ILE A 733 12.66 -26.75 -21.54
CA ILE A 733 11.22 -26.65 -21.26
C ILE A 733 10.73 -27.96 -20.62
N PRO A 734 10.28 -27.97 -19.34
CA PRO A 734 9.85 -29.19 -18.68
C PRO A 734 8.49 -29.65 -19.21
N LEU A 735 8.43 -30.92 -19.64
CA LEU A 735 7.19 -31.64 -19.92
C LEU A 735 6.66 -32.30 -18.64
N ALA A 736 5.37 -32.58 -18.58
CA ALA A 736 4.71 -33.20 -17.43
C ALA A 736 4.30 -34.63 -17.77
N LYS A 737 4.56 -35.60 -16.88
CA LYS A 737 4.27 -37.03 -17.09
C LYS A 737 2.78 -37.32 -17.35
N ASN A 738 1.89 -36.47 -16.86
CA ASN A 738 0.45 -36.54 -17.15
C ASN A 738 -0.02 -35.24 -17.84
N PRO A 739 0.19 -35.05 -19.16
CA PRO A 739 -0.08 -33.77 -19.82
C PRO A 739 -1.59 -33.56 -20.06
N GLY A 740 -2.12 -32.45 -19.53
CA GLY A 740 -3.48 -31.95 -19.84
C GLY A 740 -3.50 -30.91 -20.97
N ALA A 741 -4.64 -30.27 -21.19
CA ALA A 741 -4.80 -29.20 -22.18
C ALA A 741 -3.76 -28.08 -22.01
N ASN A 742 -3.31 -27.50 -23.13
CA ASN A 742 -2.30 -26.46 -23.20
C ASN A 742 -2.79 -25.17 -22.50
N ILE A 743 -1.87 -24.34 -21.97
CA ILE A 743 -2.26 -23.13 -21.24
C ILE A 743 -1.76 -21.89 -21.97
N GLN A 744 -2.69 -20.98 -22.27
CA GLN A 744 -2.35 -19.62 -22.69
C GLN A 744 -1.94 -18.74 -21.50
N VAL A 745 -0.78 -18.10 -21.63
CA VAL A 745 -0.04 -17.41 -20.57
C VAL A 745 0.47 -16.04 -21.02
N TRP A 746 0.87 -15.23 -20.05
CA TRP A 746 1.58 -13.99 -20.27
C TRP A 746 3.10 -14.23 -20.25
N ARG A 747 3.82 -13.88 -21.32
CA ARG A 747 5.29 -14.03 -21.44
C ARG A 747 6.07 -13.13 -20.49
N GLY A 748 5.50 -11.97 -20.14
CA GLY A 748 6.20 -10.91 -19.41
C GLY A 748 6.46 -11.16 -17.93
N GLU A 749 6.00 -12.29 -17.36
CA GLU A 749 6.26 -12.70 -15.97
C GLU A 749 6.53 -14.21 -15.90
N LEU A 750 7.45 -14.65 -15.03
CA LEU A 750 7.73 -16.08 -14.81
C LEU A 750 6.54 -16.85 -14.22
N SER A 751 5.57 -16.14 -13.63
CA SER A 751 4.29 -16.71 -13.16
C SER A 751 3.36 -17.15 -14.30
N GLY A 752 3.53 -16.63 -15.52
CA GLY A 752 2.56 -16.77 -16.61
C GLY A 752 1.29 -15.91 -16.44
N ASP A 753 1.21 -15.10 -15.38
CA ASP A 753 0.09 -14.20 -15.10
C ASP A 753 0.32 -12.80 -15.66
N PHE A 754 -0.75 -12.17 -16.17
CA PHE A 754 -0.67 -10.81 -16.69
C PHE A 754 -0.36 -9.78 -15.59
N SER A 755 0.69 -8.99 -15.81
CA SER A 755 0.99 -7.79 -15.02
C SER A 755 1.04 -6.55 -15.90
N THR A 756 0.41 -5.46 -15.43
CA THR A 756 0.47 -4.16 -16.09
C THR A 756 1.90 -3.60 -16.11
N ARG A 757 2.79 -4.04 -15.20
CA ARG A 757 4.20 -3.61 -15.19
C ARG A 757 4.96 -4.17 -16.38
N SER A 758 4.85 -5.46 -16.66
CA SER A 758 5.50 -6.08 -17.82
C SER A 758 4.83 -5.71 -19.14
N ALA A 759 3.49 -5.57 -19.18
CA ALA A 759 2.79 -5.03 -20.35
C ALA A 759 3.22 -3.60 -20.70
N TYR A 760 3.42 -2.74 -19.69
CA TYR A 760 3.99 -1.41 -19.90
C TYR A 760 5.46 -1.48 -20.35
N LYS A 761 6.26 -2.41 -19.81
CA LYS A 761 7.66 -2.61 -20.24
C LYS A 761 7.78 -3.02 -21.72
N ILE A 762 6.89 -3.89 -22.23
CA ILE A 762 6.86 -4.25 -23.66
C ILE A 762 6.62 -3.01 -24.52
N LEU A 763 5.68 -2.14 -24.16
CA LEU A 763 5.44 -0.87 -24.87
C LEU A 763 6.64 0.09 -24.82
N GLN A 764 7.37 0.14 -23.71
CA GLN A 764 8.59 0.95 -23.61
C GLN A 764 9.71 0.38 -24.48
N ASN A 765 9.95 -0.93 -24.43
CA ASN A 765 10.96 -1.62 -25.24
C ASN A 765 10.69 -1.42 -26.75
N ALA A 766 9.44 -1.59 -27.20
CA ALA A 766 9.02 -1.36 -28.58
C ALA A 766 9.04 0.13 -29.01
N SER A 767 9.54 1.03 -28.16
CA SER A 767 9.77 2.45 -28.45
C SER A 767 11.25 2.84 -28.35
N LEU A 768 12.17 1.88 -28.23
CA LEU A 768 13.62 2.08 -28.19
C LEU A 768 14.26 1.60 -29.49
N ASP A 769 15.24 2.36 -29.99
CA ASP A 769 16.11 1.93 -31.08
C ASP A 769 17.01 0.77 -30.64
N PRO A 770 17.07 -0.37 -31.37
CA PRO A 770 17.99 -1.47 -31.09
C PRO A 770 19.46 -1.04 -30.97
N ASN A 771 19.92 -0.08 -31.78
CA ASN A 771 21.30 0.40 -31.76
C ASN A 771 21.61 1.16 -30.46
N ALA A 772 20.63 1.86 -29.91
CA ALA A 772 20.77 2.57 -28.64
C ALA A 772 20.93 1.62 -27.44
N LEU A 773 20.55 0.34 -27.54
CA LEU A 773 20.65 -0.63 -26.44
C LEU A 773 22.07 -1.18 -26.24
N LEU A 774 22.88 -1.31 -27.29
CA LEU A 774 24.24 -1.84 -27.21
C LEU A 774 25.17 -0.91 -26.43
N LEU A 775 24.98 0.41 -26.57
CA LEU A 775 25.72 1.46 -25.85
C LEU A 775 25.30 1.64 -24.37
N GLN A 776 24.32 0.89 -23.86
CA GLN A 776 23.74 1.10 -22.51
C GLN A 776 24.29 0.19 -21.39
N THR A 777 25.22 -0.72 -21.67
CA THR A 777 25.65 -1.73 -20.67
C THR A 777 26.26 -1.08 -19.41
N ASP A 778 27.20 -0.16 -19.54
CA ASP A 778 27.83 0.53 -18.40
C ASP A 778 26.94 1.61 -17.77
N THR A 779 26.15 2.32 -18.59
CA THR A 779 25.05 3.19 -18.12
C THR A 779 24.11 2.43 -17.18
N LYS A 780 23.76 1.19 -17.53
CA LYS A 780 22.91 0.31 -16.72
C LYS A 780 23.60 -0.24 -15.48
N LYS A 781 24.88 -0.58 -15.54
CA LYS A 781 25.70 -0.93 -14.36
C LYS A 781 25.76 0.24 -13.37
N PHE A 782 25.97 1.47 -13.87
CA PHE A 782 26.02 2.70 -13.08
C PHE A 782 24.69 2.99 -12.37
N TYR A 783 23.59 3.13 -13.12
CA TYR A 783 22.31 3.48 -12.50
C TYR A 783 21.77 2.37 -11.58
N LYS A 784 22.03 1.09 -11.88
CA LYS A 784 21.71 -0.02 -10.95
C LYS A 784 22.53 0.06 -9.66
N LYS A 785 23.79 0.52 -9.69
CA LYS A 785 24.57 0.82 -8.47
C LYS A 785 23.99 2.03 -7.73
N LEU A 786 23.68 3.13 -8.42
CA LEU A 786 23.18 4.38 -7.84
C LEU A 786 21.84 4.22 -7.11
N TRP A 787 20.83 3.67 -7.78
CA TRP A 787 19.48 3.56 -7.20
C TRP A 787 19.35 2.48 -6.11
N ASN A 788 20.38 1.65 -5.92
CA ASN A 788 20.46 0.69 -4.82
C ASN A 788 21.18 1.27 -3.57
N LEU A 789 21.77 2.47 -3.64
CA LEU A 789 22.40 3.09 -2.49
C LEU A 789 21.35 3.50 -1.45
N GLN A 790 21.62 3.16 -0.20
CA GLN A 790 20.80 3.58 0.95
C GLN A 790 21.14 5.04 1.32
N LEU A 791 20.54 5.97 0.58
CA LEU A 791 20.64 7.42 0.77
C LEU A 791 19.26 8.09 0.55
N PRO A 792 19.01 9.27 1.14
CA PRO A 792 17.80 10.05 0.85
C PRO A 792 17.66 10.38 -0.64
N SER A 793 16.45 10.28 -1.19
CA SER A 793 16.19 10.49 -2.63
C SER A 793 16.68 11.85 -3.16
N LYS A 794 16.74 12.88 -2.31
CA LYS A 794 17.27 14.21 -2.66
C LYS A 794 18.76 14.22 -3.01
N LEU A 795 19.56 13.28 -2.49
CA LEU A 795 20.95 13.07 -2.90
C LEU A 795 21.02 12.36 -4.25
N LEU A 796 20.32 11.23 -4.37
CA LEU A 796 20.33 10.39 -5.58
C LEU A 796 19.84 11.15 -6.83
N ILE A 797 18.83 12.02 -6.67
CA ILE A 797 18.34 12.90 -7.75
C ILE A 797 19.38 13.97 -8.12
N THR A 798 20.15 14.51 -7.18
CA THR A 798 21.24 15.46 -7.51
C THR A 798 22.36 14.77 -8.28
N VAL A 799 22.76 13.55 -7.89
CA VAL A 799 23.76 12.76 -8.63
C VAL A 799 23.25 12.38 -10.02
N TRP A 800 21.99 11.97 -10.15
CA TRP A 800 21.33 11.73 -11.44
C TRP A 800 21.25 12.98 -12.33
N ARG A 801 21.06 14.18 -11.75
CA ARG A 801 21.14 15.44 -12.50
C ARG A 801 22.56 15.79 -12.91
N ALA A 802 23.56 15.49 -12.09
CA ALA A 802 24.96 15.68 -12.45
C ALA A 802 25.36 14.78 -13.62
N SER A 803 25.00 13.49 -13.59
CA SER A 803 25.35 12.54 -14.66
C SER A 803 24.70 12.83 -16.02
N TRP A 804 23.69 13.70 -16.09
CA TRP A 804 23.08 14.20 -17.34
C TRP A 804 23.40 15.68 -17.64
N ASN A 805 24.26 16.33 -16.87
CA ASN A 805 24.53 17.77 -16.95
C ASN A 805 23.28 18.68 -16.82
N TYR A 806 22.32 18.27 -15.97
CA TYR A 806 21.09 19.01 -15.65
C TYR A 806 21.23 19.89 -14.39
N LEU A 807 22.44 20.25 -13.97
CA LEU A 807 22.69 21.19 -12.87
C LEU A 807 22.88 22.63 -13.41
N PRO A 808 22.33 23.66 -12.77
CA PRO A 808 22.44 25.05 -13.21
C PRO A 808 23.80 25.66 -12.81
N THR A 809 24.90 25.11 -13.33
CA THR A 809 26.20 25.78 -13.30
C THR A 809 26.17 27.01 -14.21
N PHE A 810 27.07 27.98 -14.03
CA PHE A 810 27.08 29.19 -14.84
C PHE A 810 27.41 28.93 -16.31
N ALA A 811 28.21 27.90 -16.66
CA ALA A 811 28.35 27.46 -18.06
C ALA A 811 26.99 27.04 -18.67
N ASN A 812 26.22 26.21 -17.94
CA ASN A 812 24.89 25.74 -18.37
C ASN A 812 23.82 26.84 -18.36
N LEU A 813 23.96 27.86 -17.52
CA LEU A 813 23.06 29.02 -17.52
C LEU A 813 23.44 30.02 -18.62
N ARG A 814 24.73 30.16 -18.96
CA ARG A 814 25.22 30.97 -20.09
C ARG A 814 24.77 30.37 -21.42
N SER A 815 24.88 29.05 -21.61
CA SER A 815 24.37 28.37 -22.82
C SER A 815 22.85 28.48 -22.99
N LYS A 816 22.10 28.57 -21.88
CA LYS A 816 20.65 28.87 -21.87
C LYS A 816 20.31 30.37 -21.90
N LYS A 817 21.29 31.27 -22.06
CA LYS A 817 21.14 32.74 -22.07
C LYS A 817 20.49 33.34 -20.81
N ILE A 818 20.75 32.73 -19.64
CA ILE A 818 20.25 33.14 -18.32
C ILE A 818 21.34 33.83 -17.49
N ALA A 819 22.62 33.47 -17.69
CA ALA A 819 23.77 34.09 -17.03
C ALA A 819 24.70 34.75 -18.06
N THR A 820 25.33 35.87 -17.69
CA THR A 820 26.28 36.61 -18.52
C THR A 820 27.70 36.05 -18.41
N SER A 821 28.18 35.86 -17.17
CA SER A 821 29.45 35.19 -16.86
C SER A 821 29.27 33.68 -16.75
N SER A 822 30.35 32.93 -17.02
CA SER A 822 30.47 31.50 -16.70
C SER A 822 31.61 31.19 -15.72
N VAL A 823 32.25 32.20 -15.10
CA VAL A 823 33.38 32.03 -14.16
C VAL A 823 32.95 31.34 -12.85
N CYS A 824 33.79 30.47 -12.28
CA CYS A 824 33.47 29.76 -11.03
C CYS A 824 33.38 30.69 -9.80
N PRO A 825 32.23 30.74 -9.09
CA PRO A 825 32.03 31.62 -7.94
C PRO A 825 32.79 31.18 -6.67
N ARG A 826 33.37 29.97 -6.62
CA ARG A 826 34.11 29.47 -5.44
C ARG A 826 35.60 29.82 -5.44
N CYS A 827 36.20 30.06 -6.60
CA CYS A 827 37.64 30.29 -6.74
C CYS A 827 37.98 31.48 -7.66
N GLY A 828 37.00 32.13 -8.30
CA GLY A 828 37.20 33.29 -9.18
C GLY A 828 37.87 32.99 -10.53
N TYR A 829 38.26 31.74 -10.78
CA TYR A 829 39.03 31.33 -11.96
C TYR A 829 38.39 30.13 -12.69
N GLY A 830 38.52 30.11 -14.02
CA GLY A 830 38.03 29.03 -14.87
C GLY A 830 36.51 29.00 -15.05
N GLU A 831 36.04 28.25 -16.04
CA GLU A 831 34.61 28.10 -16.32
C GLU A 831 33.94 27.08 -15.38
N GLU A 832 32.78 27.47 -14.84
CA GLU A 832 31.94 26.63 -13.99
C GLU A 832 31.17 25.57 -14.81
N ASN A 833 31.88 24.54 -15.23
CA ASN A 833 31.32 23.25 -15.67
C ASN A 833 31.36 22.22 -14.51
N LEU A 834 30.81 21.01 -14.73
CA LEU A 834 30.74 19.99 -13.68
C LEU A 834 32.12 19.50 -13.22
N ASP A 835 33.03 19.29 -14.16
CA ASP A 835 34.39 18.83 -13.87
C ASP A 835 35.16 19.88 -13.06
N HIS A 836 34.99 21.17 -13.34
CA HIS A 836 35.51 22.22 -12.47
C HIS A 836 34.88 22.15 -11.07
N VAL A 837 33.55 22.21 -10.95
CA VAL A 837 32.85 22.26 -9.64
C VAL A 837 33.20 21.06 -8.75
N PHE A 838 33.26 19.85 -9.32
CA PHE A 838 33.41 18.61 -8.57
C PHE A 838 34.81 17.99 -8.57
N ARG A 839 35.75 18.43 -9.42
CA ARG A 839 37.11 17.87 -9.52
C ARG A 839 38.19 18.96 -9.43
N PHE A 840 38.20 19.90 -10.38
CA PHE A 840 39.35 20.78 -10.60
C PHE A 840 39.34 22.11 -9.79
N CYS A 841 38.22 22.48 -9.16
CA CYS A 841 38.17 23.64 -8.26
C CYS A 841 39.09 23.41 -7.04
N PRO A 842 40.03 24.32 -6.72
CA PRO A 842 40.91 24.16 -5.55
C PRO A 842 40.15 23.94 -4.25
N ALA A 843 39.06 24.70 -4.04
CA ALA A 843 38.17 24.58 -2.88
C ALA A 843 37.30 23.29 -2.87
N THR A 844 37.45 22.41 -3.86
CA THR A 844 36.87 21.06 -3.89
C THR A 844 37.94 19.98 -3.67
N ASN A 845 39.16 20.16 -4.19
CA ASN A 845 40.23 19.16 -4.10
C ASN A 845 40.61 18.81 -2.64
N GLY A 846 40.74 19.82 -1.76
CA GLY A 846 41.01 19.60 -0.34
C GLY A 846 39.90 18.83 0.40
N ILE A 847 38.64 18.96 -0.04
CA ILE A 847 37.51 18.23 0.54
C ILE A 847 37.61 16.73 0.19
N TRP A 848 38.06 16.36 -1.02
CA TRP A 848 38.29 14.95 -1.35
C TRP A 848 39.45 14.34 -0.56
N GLN A 849 40.48 15.13 -0.23
CA GLN A 849 41.60 14.69 0.62
C GLN A 849 41.15 14.44 2.07
N LEU A 850 40.39 15.37 2.69
CA LEU A 850 39.87 15.26 4.06
C LEU A 850 38.83 14.15 4.31
N LEU A 851 38.52 13.35 3.29
CA LEU A 851 37.47 12.32 3.24
C LEU A 851 37.96 10.96 2.71
N ASP A 852 39.28 10.74 2.60
CA ASP A 852 39.91 9.51 2.09
C ASP A 852 39.48 9.15 0.65
N LEU A 853 39.09 10.17 -0.12
CA LEU A 853 38.63 10.08 -1.51
C LEU A 853 39.56 10.79 -2.51
N GLY A 854 40.77 11.20 -2.08
CA GLY A 854 41.76 11.84 -2.94
C GLY A 854 42.14 11.02 -4.18
N TRP A 855 42.09 9.68 -4.08
CA TRP A 855 42.26 8.74 -5.20
C TRP A 855 41.23 8.92 -6.34
N THR A 856 40.12 9.63 -6.11
CA THR A 856 39.15 9.94 -7.16
C THR A 856 39.67 11.00 -8.14
N ASN A 857 40.67 11.80 -7.79
CA ASN A 857 41.20 12.84 -8.65
C ASN A 857 42.18 12.28 -9.70
N ASN A 858 41.63 11.75 -10.80
CA ASN A 858 42.41 11.28 -11.94
C ASN A 858 42.34 12.27 -13.11
N SER A 859 43.47 12.88 -13.46
CA SER A 859 43.61 13.84 -14.56
C SER A 859 43.51 13.21 -15.96
N SER A 860 43.66 11.89 -16.11
CA SER A 860 43.59 11.21 -17.41
C SER A 860 42.17 11.08 -17.97
N ILE A 861 41.14 11.39 -17.17
CA ILE A 861 39.73 11.23 -17.54
C ILE A 861 39.16 12.60 -17.89
N GLN A 862 38.81 12.84 -19.15
CA GLN A 862 38.39 14.18 -19.59
C GLN A 862 36.94 14.52 -19.21
N SER A 863 35.99 13.58 -19.28
CA SER A 863 34.57 13.88 -19.00
C SER A 863 34.09 13.48 -17.60
N PHE A 864 33.15 14.27 -17.06
CA PHE A 864 32.43 13.95 -15.82
C PHE A 864 31.73 12.58 -15.84
N TRP A 865 31.25 12.13 -17.01
CA TRP A 865 30.53 10.85 -17.13
C TRP A 865 31.47 9.65 -17.03
N GLU A 866 32.62 9.68 -17.72
CA GLU A 866 33.66 8.67 -17.55
C GLU A 866 34.20 8.67 -16.12
N TRP A 867 34.37 9.86 -15.51
CA TRP A 867 34.84 9.99 -14.15
C TRP A 867 33.87 9.36 -13.13
N ILE A 868 32.58 9.71 -13.19
CA ILE A 868 31.59 9.21 -12.23
C ILE A 868 31.35 7.70 -12.39
N THR A 869 31.41 7.18 -13.63
CA THR A 869 31.29 5.74 -13.89
C THR A 869 32.54 4.96 -13.46
N TRP A 870 33.75 5.51 -13.67
CA TRP A 870 35.03 4.96 -13.19
C TRP A 870 35.08 4.89 -11.65
N VAL A 871 34.70 5.96 -10.95
CA VAL A 871 34.60 5.99 -9.48
C VAL A 871 33.60 4.93 -9.01
N PHE A 872 32.40 4.85 -9.61
CA PHE A 872 31.42 3.81 -9.27
C PHE A 872 31.87 2.40 -9.63
N GLY A 873 32.77 2.26 -10.60
CA GLY A 873 33.48 1.03 -10.96
C GLY A 873 34.28 0.49 -9.78
N ARG A 874 35.25 1.29 -9.31
CA ARG A 874 36.29 0.91 -8.33
C ARG A 874 35.87 1.01 -6.85
N SER A 875 34.96 1.92 -6.50
CA SER A 875 34.56 2.17 -5.09
C SER A 875 33.76 1.03 -4.42
N SER A 876 33.90 0.91 -3.10
CA SER A 876 33.06 0.06 -2.23
C SER A 876 31.67 0.67 -1.97
N HIS A 877 30.74 -0.07 -1.35
CA HIS A 877 29.41 0.47 -1.03
C HIS A 877 29.45 1.67 -0.06
N LYS A 878 30.32 1.64 0.97
CA LYS A 878 30.49 2.77 1.91
C LYS A 878 31.10 3.98 1.20
N GLN A 879 32.11 3.78 0.36
CA GLN A 879 32.70 4.85 -0.46
C GLN A 879 31.69 5.47 -1.43
N ARG A 880 30.83 4.68 -2.09
CA ARG A 880 29.77 5.22 -2.96
C ARG A 880 28.76 6.09 -2.19
N ARG A 881 28.38 5.69 -0.97
CA ARG A 881 27.52 6.52 -0.10
C ARG A 881 28.19 7.85 0.22
N LEU A 882 29.42 7.82 0.72
CA LEU A 882 30.20 9.01 1.07
C LEU A 882 30.39 9.95 -0.15
N PHE A 883 30.80 9.41 -1.30
CA PHE A 883 31.01 10.15 -2.54
C PHE A 883 29.73 10.84 -3.03
N CYS A 884 28.59 10.15 -3.04
CA CYS A 884 27.30 10.74 -3.44
C CYS A 884 26.85 11.85 -2.49
N SER A 885 27.03 11.67 -1.17
CA SER A 885 26.79 12.71 -0.18
C SER A 885 27.72 13.90 -0.38
N THR A 886 29.01 13.67 -0.68
CA THR A 886 30.00 14.73 -0.94
C THR A 886 29.61 15.60 -2.14
N LEU A 887 29.22 14.99 -3.28
CA LEU A 887 28.71 15.72 -4.45
C LEU A 887 27.49 16.60 -4.09
N TRP A 888 26.59 16.12 -3.24
CA TRP A 888 25.43 16.89 -2.78
C TRP A 888 25.83 18.04 -1.84
N PHE A 889 26.77 17.82 -0.92
CA PHE A 889 27.30 18.85 -0.02
C PHE A 889 28.07 19.94 -0.77
N LEU A 890 28.96 19.58 -1.70
CA LEU A 890 29.69 20.52 -2.58
C LEU A 890 28.73 21.39 -3.39
N TRP A 891 27.69 20.78 -3.97
CA TRP A 891 26.65 21.50 -4.69
C TRP A 891 25.81 22.40 -3.75
N GLY A 892 25.55 21.96 -2.51
CA GLY A 892 24.91 22.76 -1.48
C GLY A 892 25.71 24.02 -1.12
N ALA A 893 27.00 23.85 -0.78
CA ALA A 893 27.91 24.93 -0.42
C ALA A 893 28.04 25.97 -1.54
N ARG A 894 28.21 25.52 -2.79
CA ARG A 894 28.23 26.38 -3.98
C ARG A 894 26.97 27.26 -4.07
N ASN A 895 25.79 26.70 -3.78
CA ASN A 895 24.55 27.47 -3.86
C ASN A 895 24.35 28.41 -2.66
N ARG A 896 24.81 28.05 -1.46
CA ARG A 896 24.83 28.95 -0.30
C ARG A 896 25.75 30.15 -0.54
N LEU A 897 26.90 29.95 -1.19
CA LEU A 897 27.77 31.06 -1.60
C LEU A 897 27.12 31.98 -2.64
N VAL A 898 26.42 31.41 -3.64
CA VAL A 898 25.81 32.17 -4.75
C VAL A 898 24.49 32.86 -4.37
N HIS A 899 23.74 32.36 -3.38
CA HIS A 899 22.43 32.89 -3.00
C HIS A 899 22.41 33.54 -1.62
N ASP A 900 23.08 32.93 -0.65
CA ASP A 900 23.06 33.35 0.76
C ASP A 900 24.36 34.07 1.16
N LYS A 901 25.29 34.26 0.21
CA LYS A 901 26.66 34.79 0.38
C LYS A 901 27.53 34.05 1.41
N LYS A 902 27.10 32.87 1.89
CA LYS A 902 27.83 32.11 2.91
C LYS A 902 29.04 31.39 2.30
N ILE A 903 30.23 31.76 2.76
CA ILE A 903 31.46 30.98 2.57
C ILE A 903 31.49 29.85 3.62
N GLU A 904 31.96 28.67 3.23
CA GLU A 904 32.12 27.50 4.12
C GLU A 904 33.47 26.84 3.84
N SER A 905 34.20 26.50 4.90
CA SER A 905 35.55 25.90 4.82
C SER A 905 35.50 24.42 4.42
N ALA A 906 36.65 23.86 4.02
CA ALA A 906 36.74 22.44 3.68
C ALA A 906 36.53 21.55 4.93
N GLU A 907 36.98 22.03 6.08
CA GLU A 907 36.89 21.43 7.41
C GLU A 907 35.45 21.46 7.92
N GLU A 908 34.76 22.61 7.83
CA GLU A 908 33.34 22.75 8.18
C GLU A 908 32.47 21.80 7.36
N LEU A 909 32.71 21.73 6.04
CA LEU A 909 31.97 20.86 5.13
C LEU A 909 32.27 19.38 5.39
N SER A 910 33.53 19.03 5.67
CA SER A 910 33.93 17.67 6.06
C SER A 910 33.29 17.25 7.40
N ALA A 911 33.30 18.11 8.41
CA ALA A 911 32.68 17.88 9.71
C ALA A 911 31.14 17.83 9.64
N GLY A 912 30.51 18.63 8.78
CA GLY A 912 29.08 18.55 8.48
C GLY A 912 28.70 17.24 7.79
N LEU A 913 29.49 16.82 6.80
CA LEU A 913 29.29 15.55 6.09
C LEU A 913 29.49 14.33 6.99
N LYS A 914 30.52 14.32 7.84
CA LYS A 914 30.80 13.23 8.80
C LYS A 914 29.65 13.06 9.80
N ARG A 915 29.11 14.15 10.35
CA ARG A 915 27.90 14.13 11.21
C ARG A 915 26.67 13.56 10.48
N PHE A 916 26.38 14.07 9.28
CA PHE A 916 25.25 13.60 8.45
C PHE A 916 25.36 12.12 8.05
N MET A 917 26.58 11.61 7.83
CA MET A 917 26.79 10.18 7.57
C MET A 917 26.54 9.32 8.81
N ALA A 918 26.96 9.77 10.00
CA ALA A 918 26.68 9.08 11.27
C ALA A 918 25.19 9.05 11.61
N GLU A 919 24.48 10.18 11.41
CA GLU A 919 23.02 10.31 11.55
C GLU A 919 22.27 9.25 10.71
N ILE A 920 22.66 9.07 9.44
CA ILE A 920 22.07 8.05 8.56
C ILE A 920 22.42 6.63 9.01
N GLU A 921 23.62 6.38 9.56
CA GLU A 921 24.05 5.04 9.98
C GLU A 921 23.35 4.60 11.28
N GLY A 922 23.20 5.44 12.30
CA GLY A 922 22.45 5.11 13.53
C GLY A 922 20.96 4.81 13.30
N VAL A 923 20.34 5.49 12.33
CA VAL A 923 18.94 5.23 11.90
C VAL A 923 18.77 3.86 11.20
N GLN A 924 19.86 3.21 10.77
CA GLN A 924 19.83 1.85 10.23
C GLN A 924 19.95 0.79 11.32
N GLU A 925 20.80 1.01 12.32
CA GLU A 925 21.04 0.05 13.41
C GLU A 925 19.79 -0.13 14.28
N ARG A 926 19.11 0.96 14.66
CA ARG A 926 17.79 0.92 15.35
C ARG A 926 16.76 0.03 14.63
N LYS A 927 16.75 0.01 13.29
CA LYS A 927 15.84 -0.84 12.47
C LYS A 927 16.24 -2.31 12.43
N ILE A 928 17.48 -2.65 12.79
CA ILE A 928 17.96 -4.03 12.90
C ILE A 928 17.67 -4.56 14.31
N SER A 929 17.85 -3.74 15.36
CA SER A 929 17.52 -4.09 16.75
C SER A 929 16.04 -4.44 16.93
N LEU A 930 15.12 -3.59 16.45
CA LEU A 930 13.68 -3.85 16.46
C LEU A 930 13.27 -5.13 15.68
N ARG A 931 14.09 -5.54 14.70
CA ARG A 931 13.91 -6.80 13.94
C ARG A 931 14.50 -8.04 14.61
N ARG A 932 15.40 -7.90 15.60
CA ARG A 932 15.85 -9.01 16.45
C ARG A 932 14.82 -9.32 17.53
N LEU A 933 14.28 -8.29 18.18
CA LEU A 933 13.25 -8.44 19.23
C LEU A 933 11.98 -9.15 18.72
N THR A 934 11.61 -8.93 17.45
CA THR A 934 10.44 -9.59 16.82
C THR A 934 10.70 -11.02 16.33
N ASN A 935 11.93 -11.54 16.46
CA ASN A 935 12.35 -12.84 15.91
C ASN A 935 12.91 -13.82 16.96
N GLN A 936 12.50 -13.72 18.22
CA GLN A 936 12.55 -14.88 19.14
C GLN A 936 11.42 -15.86 18.78
N SER A 937 11.69 -16.69 17.76
CA SER A 937 10.84 -17.84 17.41
C SER A 937 10.85 -18.87 18.53
N GLN A 938 9.68 -19.19 19.08
CA GLN A 938 9.51 -20.31 20.01
C GLN A 938 9.97 -21.61 19.33
N GLU A 939 10.79 -22.42 20.02
CA GLU A 939 11.16 -23.75 19.52
C GLU A 939 9.91 -24.64 19.45
N TYR A 940 9.54 -25.03 18.23
CA TYR A 940 8.37 -25.87 17.97
C TYR A 940 8.85 -27.27 17.62
N ILE A 941 8.79 -28.19 18.59
CA ILE A 941 9.12 -29.60 18.41
C ILE A 941 8.11 -30.23 17.43
N PRO A 942 8.52 -30.67 16.22
CA PRO A 942 7.58 -31.20 15.25
C PRO A 942 7.21 -32.65 15.58
N SER A 943 5.94 -32.90 15.87
CA SER A 943 5.35 -34.23 15.68
C SER A 943 5.15 -34.51 14.18
N GLU A 944 5.27 -35.78 13.80
CA GLU A 944 5.35 -36.30 12.42
C GLU A 944 6.70 -36.05 11.70
N SER A 945 7.15 -37.03 10.91
CA SER A 945 8.40 -36.96 10.13
C SER A 945 8.34 -35.85 9.06
N ALA A 946 9.50 -35.27 8.73
CA ALA A 946 9.58 -34.12 7.82
C ALA A 946 10.72 -34.26 6.79
N ILE A 947 10.52 -33.68 5.61
CA ILE A 947 11.50 -33.62 4.53
C ILE A 947 11.78 -32.16 4.19
N TYR A 948 13.03 -31.74 4.31
CA TYR A 948 13.53 -30.41 3.98
C TYR A 948 14.20 -30.45 2.61
N PHE A 949 13.96 -29.45 1.76
CA PHE A 949 14.60 -29.34 0.44
C PHE A 949 15.12 -27.92 0.17
N ASP A 950 16.20 -27.84 -0.62
CA ASP A 950 16.70 -26.62 -1.26
C ASP A 950 17.41 -26.97 -2.59
N ALA A 951 17.75 -25.97 -3.40
CA ALA A 951 18.48 -26.13 -4.65
C ALA A 951 19.55 -25.06 -4.87
N ALA A 952 20.76 -25.49 -5.25
CA ALA A 952 21.81 -24.62 -5.76
C ALA A 952 21.82 -24.65 -7.29
N PHE A 953 22.09 -23.52 -7.94
CA PHE A 953 22.00 -23.36 -9.40
C PHE A 953 23.22 -22.66 -10.02
N ASN A 954 23.79 -23.24 -11.08
CA ASN A 954 24.89 -22.66 -11.84
C ASN A 954 24.41 -22.09 -13.19
N ALA A 955 24.36 -20.77 -13.26
CA ALA A 955 23.90 -20.02 -14.44
C ALA A 955 24.87 -20.02 -15.65
N ARG A 956 26.05 -20.67 -15.54
CA ARG A 956 26.98 -20.87 -16.67
C ARG A 956 26.81 -22.24 -17.34
N THR A 957 26.45 -23.26 -16.57
CA THR A 957 26.35 -24.66 -17.04
C THR A 957 24.92 -25.18 -17.13
N ASN A 958 23.93 -24.37 -16.70
CA ASN A 958 22.52 -24.74 -16.61
C ASN A 958 22.28 -26.04 -15.80
N LYS A 959 23.20 -26.37 -14.87
CA LYS A 959 23.07 -27.42 -13.87
C LYS A 959 22.48 -26.88 -12.57
N SER A 960 21.77 -27.73 -11.84
CA SER A 960 21.45 -27.52 -10.43
C SER A 960 21.60 -28.79 -9.60
N MET A 961 21.99 -28.64 -8.34
CA MET A 961 21.93 -29.73 -7.35
C MET A 961 20.77 -29.45 -6.38
N ALA A 962 19.89 -30.43 -6.21
CA ALA A 962 18.95 -30.46 -5.10
C ALA A 962 19.65 -31.01 -3.86
N GLY A 963 19.42 -30.42 -2.69
CA GLY A 963 19.83 -30.95 -1.39
C GLY A 963 18.58 -31.28 -0.56
N ILE A 964 18.50 -32.52 -0.05
CA ILE A 964 17.31 -33.05 0.62
C ILE A 964 17.72 -33.68 1.94
N VAL A 965 16.98 -33.37 3.01
CA VAL A 965 17.20 -33.90 4.38
C VAL A 965 15.89 -34.46 4.92
N ILE A 966 15.91 -35.72 5.37
CA ILE A 966 14.76 -36.41 5.93
C ILE A 966 14.98 -36.55 7.45
N THR A 967 14.01 -36.10 8.26
CA THR A 967 14.06 -36.22 9.72
C THR A 967 12.94 -37.09 10.28
N ASP A 968 13.24 -37.81 11.36
CA ASP A 968 12.27 -38.60 12.11
C ASP A 968 11.34 -37.74 13.00
N ARG A 969 10.53 -38.42 13.81
CA ARG A 969 9.56 -37.84 14.76
C ARG A 969 10.20 -37.15 15.99
N THR A 970 11.50 -37.25 16.16
CA THR A 970 12.30 -36.58 17.21
C THR A 970 13.11 -35.40 16.66
N GLY A 971 13.15 -35.24 15.33
CA GLY A 971 13.98 -34.26 14.63
C GLY A 971 15.37 -34.79 14.25
N GLY A 972 15.70 -36.05 14.57
CA GLY A 972 16.94 -36.70 14.15
C GLY A 972 17.03 -36.84 12.62
N ILE A 973 18.21 -36.63 12.05
CA ILE A 973 18.43 -36.77 10.60
C ILE A 973 18.56 -38.26 10.25
N VAL A 974 17.54 -38.79 9.58
CA VAL A 974 17.49 -40.19 9.13
C VAL A 974 18.33 -40.41 7.88
N LYS A 975 18.25 -39.46 6.93
CA LYS A 975 18.93 -39.56 5.63
C LYS A 975 19.14 -38.20 5.00
N THR A 976 20.23 -38.06 4.24
CA THR A 976 20.45 -36.93 3.35
C THR A 976 20.67 -37.44 1.92
N LEU A 977 20.28 -36.65 0.92
CA LEU A 977 20.51 -36.94 -0.48
C LEU A 977 20.88 -35.65 -1.22
N ASN A 978 21.75 -35.78 -2.23
CA ASN A 978 21.87 -34.81 -3.30
C ASN A 978 21.40 -35.45 -4.63
N ILE A 979 20.87 -34.64 -5.55
CA ILE A 979 20.41 -35.09 -6.88
C ILE A 979 20.76 -34.01 -7.90
N SER A 980 21.47 -34.37 -8.99
CA SER A 980 21.74 -33.43 -10.06
C SER A 980 20.55 -33.27 -11.00
N ASN A 981 20.46 -32.10 -11.64
CA ASN A 981 19.53 -31.83 -12.72
C ASN A 981 20.29 -30.99 -13.77
N SER A 982 20.39 -31.51 -14.99
CA SER A 982 20.90 -30.79 -16.16
C SER A 982 19.78 -30.00 -16.86
N ASN A 983 20.14 -29.07 -17.75
CA ASN A 983 19.20 -28.29 -18.56
C ASN A 983 18.14 -27.52 -17.75
N VAL A 984 18.51 -27.00 -16.58
CA VAL A 984 17.63 -26.21 -15.73
C VAL A 984 17.73 -24.73 -16.14
N PRO A 985 16.63 -24.05 -16.52
CA PRO A 985 16.71 -22.69 -17.08
C PRO A 985 16.81 -21.57 -16.03
N THR A 986 16.43 -21.81 -14.77
CA THR A 986 16.43 -20.76 -13.71
C THR A 986 16.59 -21.37 -12.31
N PRO A 987 17.07 -20.60 -11.30
CA PRO A 987 17.01 -21.01 -9.89
C PRO A 987 15.59 -21.39 -9.44
N PHE A 988 14.59 -20.63 -9.91
CA PHE A 988 13.18 -20.90 -9.59
C PHE A 988 12.66 -22.24 -10.17
N THR A 989 13.33 -22.78 -11.19
CA THR A 989 13.08 -24.14 -11.70
C THR A 989 13.86 -25.18 -10.88
N ALA A 990 15.08 -24.86 -10.44
CA ALA A 990 15.88 -25.72 -9.56
C ALA A 990 15.16 -25.99 -8.21
N GLU A 991 14.66 -24.94 -7.56
CA GLU A 991 13.84 -25.01 -6.34
C GLU A 991 12.63 -25.95 -6.52
N ALA A 992 12.00 -25.92 -7.69
CA ALA A 992 10.85 -26.76 -8.00
C ALA A 992 11.24 -28.23 -8.24
N TYR A 993 12.38 -28.50 -8.88
CA TYR A 993 12.91 -29.86 -9.03
C TYR A 993 13.31 -30.47 -7.69
N ALA A 994 13.94 -29.70 -6.78
CA ALA A 994 14.22 -30.17 -5.43
C ALA A 994 12.94 -30.54 -4.66
N GLY A 995 11.88 -29.74 -4.78
CA GLY A 995 10.56 -30.06 -4.23
C GLY A 995 9.89 -31.29 -4.88
N TYR A 996 10.14 -31.56 -6.17
CA TYR A 996 9.66 -32.76 -6.85
C TYR A 996 10.38 -34.02 -6.36
N HIS A 997 11.70 -33.97 -6.29
CA HIS A 997 12.53 -35.06 -5.80
C HIS A 997 12.22 -35.41 -4.34
N ALA A 998 11.95 -34.41 -3.49
CA ALA A 998 11.49 -34.65 -2.11
C ALA A 998 10.20 -35.49 -2.06
N VAL A 999 9.20 -35.18 -2.88
CA VAL A 999 7.94 -35.95 -2.98
C VAL A 999 8.16 -37.34 -3.60
N GLN A 1000 9.03 -37.45 -4.60
CA GLN A 1000 9.33 -38.73 -5.26
C GLN A 1000 10.09 -39.70 -4.33
N LEU A 1001 11.02 -39.20 -3.52
CA LEU A 1001 11.74 -39.99 -2.52
C LEU A 1001 10.82 -40.44 -1.40
N ASP A 1002 9.89 -39.60 -0.94
CA ASP A 1002 8.91 -39.94 0.08
C ASP A 1002 8.06 -41.15 -0.32
N ARG A 1003 7.56 -41.15 -1.58
CA ARG A 1003 6.88 -42.30 -2.18
C ARG A 1003 7.74 -43.56 -2.20
N ALA A 1004 9.04 -43.45 -2.45
CA ALA A 1004 9.97 -44.58 -2.47
C ALA A 1004 10.28 -45.13 -1.06
N MET A 1005 9.99 -44.38 0.00
CA MET A 1005 10.15 -44.80 1.40
C MET A 1005 8.85 -45.25 2.07
N GLY A 1006 7.70 -45.12 1.38
CA GLY A 1006 6.41 -45.66 1.84
C GLY A 1006 5.71 -44.86 2.96
N PHE A 1007 6.08 -43.61 3.18
CA PHE A 1007 5.41 -42.76 4.18
C PHE A 1007 3.95 -42.49 3.78
N GLN A 1008 3.03 -42.59 4.74
CA GLN A 1008 1.60 -42.29 4.54
C GLN A 1008 1.25 -40.83 4.87
N THR A 1009 2.00 -40.22 5.78
CA THR A 1009 1.81 -38.86 6.29
C THR A 1009 3.15 -38.13 6.38
N VAL A 1010 3.28 -36.98 5.72
CA VAL A 1010 4.55 -36.23 5.66
C VAL A 1010 4.38 -34.70 5.64
N LYS A 1011 5.37 -33.99 6.20
CA LYS A 1011 5.55 -32.53 6.09
C LYS A 1011 6.75 -32.20 5.20
N ILE A 1012 6.53 -31.58 4.05
CA ILE A 1012 7.59 -31.15 3.12
C ILE A 1012 7.85 -29.65 3.28
N LYS A 1013 9.09 -29.29 3.58
CA LYS A 1013 9.54 -27.97 4.01
C LYS A 1013 10.59 -27.38 3.07
N GLY A 1014 10.51 -26.07 2.80
CA GLY A 1014 11.55 -25.35 2.05
C GLY A 1014 11.36 -23.82 2.12
N ASP A 1015 12.42 -23.07 1.82
CA ASP A 1015 12.45 -21.60 1.89
C ASP A 1015 11.95 -20.90 0.61
N SER A 1016 11.65 -21.64 -0.46
CA SER A 1016 10.92 -21.08 -1.61
C SER A 1016 9.42 -20.97 -1.34
N ARG A 1017 9.00 -19.88 -0.68
CA ARG A 1017 7.58 -19.52 -0.48
C ARG A 1017 6.78 -19.49 -1.80
N ALA A 1018 7.45 -19.26 -2.93
CA ALA A 1018 6.85 -19.24 -4.26
C ALA A 1018 6.63 -20.63 -4.88
N VAL A 1019 7.44 -21.64 -4.53
CA VAL A 1019 7.20 -23.07 -4.86
C VAL A 1019 6.17 -23.65 -3.91
N ILE A 1020 6.36 -23.54 -2.59
CA ILE A 1020 5.45 -24.08 -1.56
C ILE A 1020 4.00 -23.66 -1.81
N LYS A 1021 3.75 -22.36 -2.00
CA LYS A 1021 2.39 -21.85 -2.26
C LYS A 1021 1.77 -22.38 -3.56
N LYS A 1022 2.58 -22.78 -4.55
CA LYS A 1022 2.09 -23.38 -5.80
C LYS A 1022 1.74 -24.86 -5.60
N CYS A 1023 2.49 -25.62 -4.81
CA CYS A 1023 2.12 -26.99 -4.42
C CYS A 1023 0.76 -27.01 -3.71
N GLN A 1024 0.58 -26.14 -2.70
CA GLN A 1024 -0.67 -25.97 -1.93
C GLN A 1024 -1.90 -25.57 -2.79
N THR A 1025 -1.69 -24.89 -3.93
CA THR A 1025 -2.79 -24.21 -4.64
C THR A 1025 -3.50 -25.15 -5.64
N LYS A 1026 -4.76 -25.51 -5.34
CA LYS A 1026 -5.67 -26.28 -6.23
C LYS A 1026 -6.06 -25.58 -7.57
N LYS A 1027 -5.48 -24.42 -7.91
CA LYS A 1027 -5.74 -23.68 -9.15
C LYS A 1027 -4.68 -24.02 -10.21
N ILE A 1028 -5.10 -24.07 -11.47
CA ILE A 1028 -4.21 -24.38 -12.61
C ILE A 1028 -3.01 -23.43 -12.63
N ASN A 1029 -1.82 -23.96 -12.37
CA ASN A 1029 -0.55 -23.24 -12.39
C ASN A 1029 -0.18 -22.83 -13.83
N LYS A 1030 0.16 -21.55 -14.04
CA LYS A 1030 0.55 -20.96 -15.34
C LYS A 1030 2.07 -20.73 -15.51
N SER A 1031 2.84 -20.96 -14.45
CA SER A 1031 4.25 -20.56 -14.40
C SER A 1031 5.18 -21.49 -15.20
N VAL A 1032 6.44 -21.10 -15.36
CA VAL A 1032 7.45 -21.93 -16.05
C VAL A 1032 7.63 -23.32 -15.42
N ILE A 1033 7.39 -23.46 -14.11
CA ILE A 1033 7.41 -24.74 -13.37
C ILE A 1033 6.06 -25.48 -13.34
N SER A 1034 5.11 -25.11 -14.21
CA SER A 1034 3.74 -25.67 -14.18
C SER A 1034 3.62 -27.15 -14.55
N ALA A 1035 4.66 -27.72 -15.19
CA ALA A 1035 4.80 -29.17 -15.35
C ALA A 1035 5.22 -29.84 -14.03
N ILE A 1036 6.36 -29.42 -13.47
CA ILE A 1036 6.94 -29.95 -12.22
C ILE A 1036 5.92 -29.89 -11.06
N ILE A 1037 5.24 -28.75 -10.87
CA ILE A 1037 4.21 -28.59 -9.83
C ILE A 1037 2.99 -29.48 -10.08
N ARG A 1038 2.66 -29.80 -11.35
CA ARG A 1038 1.56 -30.73 -11.65
C ARG A 1038 1.95 -32.15 -11.28
N ASP A 1039 3.17 -32.58 -11.58
CA ASP A 1039 3.62 -33.92 -11.25
C ASP A 1039 3.84 -34.08 -9.73
N ILE A 1040 4.25 -33.02 -9.03
CA ILE A 1040 4.13 -32.92 -7.55
C ILE A 1040 2.68 -33.14 -7.11
N GLN A 1041 1.72 -32.37 -7.64
CA GLN A 1041 0.31 -32.45 -7.24
C GLN A 1041 -0.37 -33.78 -7.60
N GLU A 1042 0.14 -34.51 -8.59
CA GLU A 1042 -0.34 -35.85 -8.96
C GLU A 1042 0.23 -36.93 -8.03
N LEU A 1043 1.52 -36.84 -7.67
CA LEU A 1043 2.12 -37.67 -6.61
C LEU A 1043 1.46 -37.38 -5.24
N SER A 1044 1.17 -36.12 -4.92
CA SER A 1044 0.49 -35.72 -3.67
C SER A 1044 -0.83 -36.44 -3.40
N LYS A 1045 -1.51 -36.97 -4.43
CA LYS A 1045 -2.78 -37.72 -4.25
C LYS A 1045 -2.60 -39.14 -3.71
N GLN A 1046 -1.38 -39.65 -3.70
CA GLN A 1046 -1.06 -41.04 -3.32
C GLN A 1046 -0.78 -41.18 -1.81
N PHE A 1047 -0.77 -40.07 -1.08
CA PHE A 1047 -0.55 -39.99 0.37
C PHE A 1047 -1.89 -39.80 1.11
N LEU A 1048 -1.99 -40.33 2.33
CA LEU A 1048 -3.14 -40.09 3.22
C LEU A 1048 -3.19 -38.62 3.68
N LYS A 1049 -2.03 -38.01 3.96
CA LYS A 1049 -1.90 -36.60 4.33
C LYS A 1049 -0.51 -36.06 3.95
N ILE A 1050 -0.45 -35.10 3.04
CA ILE A 1050 0.80 -34.40 2.66
C ILE A 1050 0.65 -32.90 2.86
N GLU A 1051 1.55 -32.31 3.64
CA GLU A 1051 1.54 -30.90 4.00
C GLU A 1051 2.80 -30.20 3.45
N PHE A 1052 2.63 -29.08 2.75
CA PHE A 1052 3.74 -28.24 2.25
C PHE A 1052 3.87 -26.99 3.11
N GLN A 1053 5.02 -26.80 3.77
CA GLN A 1053 5.29 -25.70 4.69
C GLN A 1053 6.45 -24.82 4.20
N PHE A 1054 6.32 -23.50 4.38
CA PHE A 1054 7.41 -22.56 4.16
C PHE A 1054 8.15 -22.30 5.48
N ILE A 1055 9.49 -22.36 5.44
CA ILE A 1055 10.39 -22.11 6.57
C ILE A 1055 11.38 -20.99 6.23
N ASP A 1056 11.97 -20.32 7.22
CA ASP A 1056 13.02 -19.35 6.91
C ASP A 1056 14.33 -20.04 6.46
N ARG A 1057 15.13 -19.35 5.65
CA ARG A 1057 16.44 -19.85 5.20
C ARG A 1057 17.43 -20.07 6.37
N ASN A 1058 17.19 -19.45 7.53
CA ASN A 1058 17.94 -19.73 8.75
C ASN A 1058 17.63 -21.10 9.38
N GLU A 1059 16.46 -21.68 9.08
CA GLU A 1059 16.07 -23.04 9.46
C GLU A 1059 16.55 -24.04 8.39
N ASN A 1060 16.44 -23.71 7.10
CA ASN A 1060 16.80 -24.58 5.97
C ASN A 1060 18.33 -24.77 5.74
N LYS A 1061 19.17 -24.42 6.73
CA LYS A 1061 20.66 -24.34 6.63
C LYS A 1061 21.37 -25.66 6.28
N ILE A 1062 20.72 -26.82 6.46
CA ILE A 1062 21.35 -28.12 6.19
C ILE A 1062 21.13 -28.52 4.73
N ALA A 1063 19.87 -28.51 4.25
CA ALA A 1063 19.55 -28.72 2.84
C ALA A 1063 20.29 -27.71 1.94
N HIS A 1064 20.36 -26.44 2.36
CA HIS A 1064 21.10 -25.40 1.65
C HIS A 1064 22.60 -25.72 1.50
N ARG A 1065 23.26 -26.16 2.59
CA ARG A 1065 24.69 -26.51 2.53
C ARG A 1065 24.95 -27.75 1.68
N ILE A 1066 24.10 -28.77 1.77
CA ILE A 1066 24.19 -29.98 0.92
C ILE A 1066 24.06 -29.61 -0.56
N ALA A 1067 23.06 -28.81 -0.92
CA ALA A 1067 22.85 -28.37 -2.31
C ALA A 1067 24.04 -27.56 -2.85
N VAL A 1068 24.55 -26.61 -2.05
CA VAL A 1068 25.68 -25.75 -2.45
C VAL A 1068 26.99 -26.54 -2.55
N GLU A 1069 27.32 -27.39 -1.59
CA GLU A 1069 28.56 -28.17 -1.57
C GLU A 1069 28.59 -29.18 -2.73
N ALA A 1070 27.48 -29.89 -2.96
CA ALA A 1070 27.33 -30.81 -4.09
C ALA A 1070 27.55 -30.10 -5.45
N LEU A 1071 27.10 -28.85 -5.59
CA LEU A 1071 27.28 -28.07 -6.82
C LEU A 1071 28.73 -27.60 -7.02
N HIS A 1072 29.54 -27.48 -5.96
CA HIS A 1072 30.96 -27.17 -6.07
C HIS A 1072 31.82 -28.39 -6.43
N ARG A 1073 31.39 -29.60 -6.02
CA ARG A 1073 32.12 -30.86 -6.27
C ARG A 1073 31.68 -31.60 -7.55
N GLU A 1074 30.48 -31.32 -8.04
CA GLU A 1074 29.78 -32.08 -9.10
C GLU A 1074 29.56 -33.58 -8.78
N GLU A 1075 29.62 -33.96 -7.50
CA GLU A 1075 29.43 -35.34 -7.01
C GLU A 1075 27.95 -35.69 -6.77
N GLU A 1076 27.46 -36.78 -7.37
CA GLU A 1076 26.23 -37.46 -6.92
C GLU A 1076 26.59 -38.47 -5.81
N ALA A 1077 26.24 -38.15 -4.57
CA ALA A 1077 26.72 -38.84 -3.37
C ALA A 1077 25.55 -39.49 -2.61
N TYR A 1078 25.38 -40.80 -2.77
CA TYR A 1078 24.35 -41.57 -2.08
C TYR A 1078 24.76 -41.88 -0.63
N LEU A 1079 24.66 -40.90 0.27
CA LEU A 1079 24.98 -41.05 1.69
C LEU A 1079 23.93 -41.91 2.43
N GLY A 1080 24.11 -43.22 2.35
CA GLY A 1080 23.43 -44.18 3.22
C GLY A 1080 24.06 -44.20 4.63
N GLY A 1081 23.24 -44.03 5.66
CA GLY A 1081 23.60 -44.46 7.03
C GLY A 1081 24.69 -43.66 7.76
N GLY A 1082 24.82 -42.34 7.52
CA GLY A 1082 25.71 -41.52 8.37
C GLY A 1082 25.71 -40.04 8.04
N VAL A 1083 25.72 -39.21 9.09
CA VAL A 1083 26.19 -37.82 8.98
C VAL A 1083 27.71 -37.87 8.89
N SER A 1084 28.26 -37.70 7.68
CA SER A 1084 29.70 -37.57 7.49
C SER A 1084 30.26 -36.43 8.35
N ALA A 1085 31.50 -36.57 8.83
CA ALA A 1085 32.13 -35.74 9.89
C ALA A 1085 32.50 -34.30 9.44
N ILE A 1086 31.66 -33.67 8.63
CA ILE A 1086 31.85 -32.37 7.98
C ILE A 1086 31.26 -31.22 8.83
N THR A 1087 30.51 -31.53 9.90
CA THR A 1087 29.88 -30.56 10.81
C THR A 1087 30.65 -30.32 12.12
N GLN A 1088 31.93 -30.68 12.22
CA GLN A 1088 32.82 -30.33 13.34
C GLN A 1088 34.12 -29.64 12.87
N VAL A 1089 34.00 -28.39 12.41
CA VAL A 1089 35.12 -27.42 12.38
C VAL A 1089 34.63 -26.09 12.95
N ALA A 1090 35.50 -25.44 13.73
CA ALA A 1090 35.24 -24.29 14.60
C ALA A 1090 35.04 -22.96 13.83
N PRO A 1091 34.54 -21.88 14.48
CA PRO A 1091 34.27 -20.60 13.82
C PRO A 1091 35.53 -19.73 13.59
N GLU A 1092 35.37 -18.69 12.77
CA GLU A 1092 36.30 -17.57 12.52
C GLU A 1092 37.72 -17.92 12.01
N GLY A 1093 37.83 -18.16 10.70
CA GLY A 1093 39.11 -18.28 9.98
C GLY A 1093 39.20 -17.39 8.74
N ARG A 1094 40.37 -16.79 8.49
CA ARG A 1094 40.63 -15.91 7.33
C ARG A 1094 40.76 -16.72 6.02
N TRP A 1095 39.79 -16.59 5.11
CA TRP A 1095 39.95 -17.02 3.73
C TRP A 1095 40.87 -16.08 2.95
N ARG A 1096 42.18 -16.40 2.89
CA ARG A 1096 43.07 -15.88 1.84
C ARG A 1096 42.61 -16.44 0.49
N ARG A 1097 42.64 -15.62 -0.55
CA ARG A 1097 42.64 -16.12 -1.94
C ARG A 1097 44.03 -16.61 -2.30
N SER A 1098 44.12 -17.78 -2.92
CA SER A 1098 45.14 -18.03 -3.94
C SER A 1098 44.59 -17.50 -5.28
N PRO A 1099 45.42 -16.98 -6.20
CA PRO A 1099 44.98 -16.60 -7.53
C PRO A 1099 44.92 -17.83 -8.46
N ASP A 1100 43.85 -17.91 -9.25
CA ASP A 1100 43.82 -18.06 -10.71
C ASP A 1100 42.39 -17.72 -11.21
#